data_AF-A0A914WA71-F1
#
_entry.id   AF-A0A914WA71-F1
#
_cell.length_a   1.000
_cell.length_b   1.000
_cell.length_c   1.000
_cell.angle_alpha   90.00
_cell.angle_beta   90.00
_cell.angle_gamma   90.00
#
_symmetry.space_group_name_H-M   'P 1'
#
loop_
_entity.id
_entity.type
_entity.pdbx_description
1 polymer ?
#
loop_
_entity_poly.entity_id
_entity_poly.type
_entity_poly.pdbx_seq_one_letter_code
_entity_poly.pdbx_strand_id
1 'polypeptide(L)'
;MVTTSSTSTSSSTTAPTTTLIPSTITSTSSAALTVTSTKTSEPVTVTTTSTKPTTTMTTSSTMATSALVTTSTLAPTTTKLSSTSTTAKEKLSCDSSPCMNSAKCKDTAEGYTCSCGSGRYTGKYCETDIGACFSAPCSANSTCANSGKDFVCLCDSEHTGSTCETTINQCNSSPCQHQATCKDRYGYYECICPPGYTGKNCESEINTCLSIPCQNGATCSRGFNTYSCKCKEKFTGYNCETEITICLSQPCMNNGECALVGGNQFSPPSSFRCDCAAGYKGTLCEQTVSSCNDDPCRNNATCVPTATRFVCTCPSGFTGTYCETNIDDCPKDALEQCVHGQCTDLINDYVCTCLDGYTGEKCETEIDECESSPCSLKDTNSTCLNLINKFSCVCSPEFTGELCKTGMSVIAQADNLVKPDGALSSIVANAAQNNTLAVSSTVSESVSYVTASLTAAERAKLSWSLDQMVMWCTYEERECNMEGHFAGFNDPVLGNCYTFNPENSTRDFKAVQAGEKGGLAMMMNIDQSDYVSWTDVAGIRVFIHDKHELVYPDSVSYTVTPGTVTAMIISRTETQRLGAPFGECTSDKYSVPSYYYPGQYMIEGCLRSCYQDALYKMCGCMDPDYPIPEDKKACALDLKTCVSEFNANYSDPTLWNCKCPLPCNQIDFIISASRTKFRKVPPSCSTQTNATIKEECYDQINNARIEVSVYYANIISLKLQEVQLYPPLNALSDTGGNMGLLFGVSAITMIEFAFTAILALFHGTTNVAV
;
A
#
# COMPACT_ATOMS: atom_id res chain seq x y z
N MET A 1 -39.66 -26.02 2.84
CA MET A 1 -39.34 -26.86 4.02
C MET A 1 -37.98 -27.50 3.72
N VAL A 2 -36.92 -27.14 4.47
CA VAL A 2 -36.42 -27.86 5.67
C VAL A 2 -35.62 -29.13 5.27
N THR A 3 -34.33 -29.32 5.56
CA THR A 3 -33.25 -28.48 6.16
C THR A 3 -31.85 -29.12 5.92
N THR A 4 -30.77 -28.42 6.31
CA THR A 4 -29.42 -28.88 6.79
C THR A 4 -29.26 -30.34 7.27
N SER A 5 -28.07 -31.00 7.34
CA SER A 5 -26.65 -30.73 6.96
C SER A 5 -25.76 -31.98 7.32
N SER A 6 -24.42 -31.94 7.09
CA SER A 6 -23.27 -32.40 7.95
C SER A 6 -23.28 -33.77 8.70
N THR A 7 -22.20 -34.48 9.10
CA THR A 7 -20.71 -34.61 8.89
C THR A 7 -20.21 -35.81 9.79
N SER A 8 -18.93 -36.23 9.71
CA SER A 8 -18.05 -36.79 10.81
C SER A 8 -18.21 -38.22 11.40
N THR A 9 -17.20 -39.04 11.83
CA THR A 9 -15.76 -39.33 11.48
C THR A 9 -15.37 -40.84 11.79
N SER A 10 -14.16 -41.43 12.11
CA SER A 10 -12.89 -41.03 12.82
C SER A 10 -11.75 -42.04 13.12
N SER A 11 -10.52 -41.69 13.60
CA SER A 11 -9.52 -42.48 14.43
C SER A 11 -8.73 -43.62 13.73
N SER A 12 -7.64 -44.28 14.21
CA SER A 12 -6.58 -44.22 15.29
C SER A 12 -5.39 -45.15 14.84
N THR A 13 -4.25 -45.50 15.49
CA THR A 13 -3.60 -45.34 16.84
C THR A 13 -2.03 -45.33 16.71
N THR A 14 -1.21 -45.70 17.73
CA THR A 14 0.22 -45.27 17.87
C THR A 14 1.22 -46.20 18.64
N ALA A 15 2.56 -45.96 18.45
CA ALA A 15 3.75 -46.11 19.38
C ALA A 15 4.18 -47.52 19.93
N PRO A 16 5.40 -47.81 20.55
CA PRO A 16 6.23 -47.10 21.59
C PRO A 16 7.81 -47.02 21.37
N THR A 17 8.65 -46.07 21.92
CA THR A 17 9.38 -45.86 23.25
C THR A 17 10.60 -46.79 23.59
N THR A 18 11.77 -46.41 24.20
CA THR A 18 12.08 -46.03 25.64
C THR A 18 13.55 -45.56 25.99
N THR A 19 13.73 -44.52 26.87
CA THR A 19 14.71 -44.29 28.03
C THR A 19 16.29 -44.33 27.93
N LEU A 20 17.20 -43.79 28.80
CA LEU A 20 17.29 -42.74 29.91
C LEU A 20 18.77 -42.48 30.47
N ILE A 21 19.00 -41.33 31.17
CA ILE A 21 19.90 -41.00 32.36
C ILE A 21 21.41 -40.51 32.26
N PRO A 22 21.91 -39.55 33.14
CA PRO A 22 23.22 -38.84 33.04
C PRO A 22 24.09 -38.59 34.35
N SER A 23 25.21 -37.81 34.28
CA SER A 23 26.01 -37.15 35.37
C SER A 23 27.08 -36.19 34.75
N THR A 24 27.27 -34.87 35.00
CA THR A 24 27.63 -33.97 36.16
C THR A 24 29.15 -33.61 36.35
N ILE A 25 29.43 -32.37 36.85
CA ILE A 25 30.67 -31.84 37.53
C ILE A 25 31.71 -30.94 36.77
N THR A 26 31.58 -29.60 37.00
CA THR A 26 32.53 -28.47 37.32
C THR A 26 33.93 -28.16 36.71
N SER A 27 34.25 -26.84 36.74
CA SER A 27 35.42 -26.14 37.37
C SER A 27 36.62 -25.51 36.59
N THR A 28 36.59 -24.16 36.51
CA THR A 28 37.63 -23.14 36.90
C THR A 28 38.97 -22.87 36.16
N SER A 29 39.18 -21.56 35.88
CA SER A 29 40.42 -20.74 36.04
C SER A 29 41.61 -20.88 35.07
N SER A 30 42.52 -19.90 34.86
CA SER A 30 42.48 -18.41 34.98
C SER A 30 43.76 -17.75 34.41
N ALA A 31 43.65 -16.53 33.87
CA ALA A 31 44.72 -15.54 33.59
C ALA A 31 45.74 -15.90 32.46
N ALA A 32 46.45 -14.94 31.81
CA ALA A 32 46.53 -13.48 31.98
C ALA A 32 46.95 -12.76 30.66
N LEU A 33 46.58 -11.46 30.51
CA LEU A 33 47.31 -10.34 29.81
C LEU A 33 47.79 -10.55 28.34
N THR A 34 47.67 -9.63 27.35
CA THR A 34 47.14 -8.25 27.16
C THR A 34 46.99 -8.08 25.62
N VAL A 35 46.09 -7.29 25.00
CA VAL A 35 45.96 -5.82 24.91
C VAL A 35 44.57 -5.46 24.30
N THR A 36 44.01 -4.29 24.63
CA THR A 36 42.74 -3.70 24.11
C THR A 36 42.98 -2.58 23.06
N SER A 37 42.05 -2.08 22.22
CA SER A 37 40.60 -2.33 22.10
C SER A 37 40.07 -2.21 20.65
N THR A 38 39.21 -3.16 20.26
CA THR A 38 37.94 -3.01 19.49
C THR A 38 37.55 -1.67 18.83
N LYS A 39 37.21 -1.71 17.52
CA LYS A 39 35.94 -1.19 16.95
C LYS A 39 35.76 -1.64 15.48
N THR A 40 34.69 -2.41 15.18
CA THR A 40 33.84 -2.30 13.97
C THR A 40 32.72 -3.36 13.93
N SER A 41 31.49 -2.92 13.70
CA SER A 41 30.50 -3.61 12.85
C SER A 41 30.94 -3.44 11.38
N GLU A 42 30.65 -4.33 10.41
CA GLU A 42 29.36 -4.93 10.06
C GLU A 42 29.52 -6.30 9.34
N PRO A 43 28.42 -7.02 8.99
CA PRO A 43 28.47 -8.32 8.31
C PRO A 43 28.63 -8.21 6.77
N VAL A 44 28.18 -9.25 6.03
CA VAL A 44 28.04 -9.37 4.55
C VAL A 44 29.31 -9.80 3.79
N THR A 45 29.37 -10.93 3.07
CA THR A 45 28.44 -12.09 2.93
C THR A 45 29.17 -13.33 2.37
N VAL A 46 28.50 -14.50 2.42
CA VAL A 46 28.47 -15.57 1.40
C VAL A 46 29.79 -16.21 0.93
N THR A 47 29.86 -17.54 1.09
CA THR A 47 30.32 -18.49 0.06
C THR A 47 29.65 -19.84 0.32
N THR A 48 28.51 -20.13 -0.34
CA THR A 48 28.37 -20.91 -1.61
C THR A 48 28.58 -22.43 -1.50
N THR A 49 27.53 -23.20 -1.80
CA THR A 49 27.50 -24.47 -2.58
C THR A 49 28.61 -25.53 -2.33
N SER A 50 28.31 -26.82 -2.11
CA SER A 50 27.77 -27.70 -3.16
C SER A 50 27.66 -29.18 -2.71
N THR A 51 26.80 -29.94 -3.41
CA THR A 51 26.82 -31.41 -3.62
C THR A 51 26.62 -32.42 -2.45
N LYS A 52 25.61 -33.29 -2.68
CA LYS A 52 25.30 -34.64 -2.13
C LYS A 52 26.51 -35.55 -1.82
N PRO A 53 26.36 -36.67 -1.05
CA PRO A 53 25.10 -37.28 -0.54
C PRO A 53 25.13 -37.85 0.91
N THR A 54 24.04 -38.55 1.26
CA THR A 54 23.93 -39.77 2.13
C THR A 54 23.59 -39.65 3.63
N THR A 55 22.50 -40.34 4.00
CA THR A 55 22.23 -41.09 5.26
C THR A 55 22.16 -40.40 6.65
N THR A 56 20.90 -40.36 7.15
CA THR A 56 20.42 -40.77 8.50
C THR A 56 20.85 -40.06 9.80
N MET A 57 19.81 -39.83 10.64
CA MET A 57 19.84 -39.72 12.12
C MET A 57 20.49 -38.44 12.70
N THR A 58 20.05 -37.85 13.82
CA THR A 58 19.03 -38.26 14.83
C THR A 58 18.46 -37.05 15.60
N THR A 59 17.30 -37.25 16.25
CA THR A 59 16.77 -36.69 17.53
C THR A 59 17.56 -35.60 18.31
N SER A 60 16.98 -34.71 19.15
CA SER A 60 15.60 -34.30 19.56
C SER A 60 15.73 -33.27 20.71
N SER A 61 14.61 -32.87 21.35
CA SER A 61 14.49 -32.34 22.74
C SER A 61 14.87 -30.86 22.94
N THR A 62 14.32 -30.10 23.90
CA THR A 62 13.12 -30.24 24.80
C THR A 62 12.70 -28.84 25.27
N MET A 63 11.47 -28.57 25.70
CA MET A 63 10.91 -28.75 27.07
C MET A 63 9.47 -28.19 27.07
N ALA A 64 8.55 -28.45 28.02
CA ALA A 64 8.36 -29.48 29.06
C ALA A 64 6.85 -29.46 29.43
N THR A 65 6.23 -30.51 29.99
CA THR A 65 6.02 -30.70 31.44
C THR A 65 5.22 -32.02 31.65
N SER A 66 5.70 -32.99 32.44
CA SER A 66 5.25 -33.37 33.81
C SER A 66 3.72 -33.59 34.00
N ALA A 67 3.22 -34.67 34.64
CA ALA A 67 3.90 -35.77 35.36
C ALA A 67 2.93 -36.91 35.78
N LEU A 68 3.46 -38.16 35.92
CA LEU A 68 3.09 -39.26 36.89
C LEU A 68 1.61 -39.75 36.93
N VAL A 69 1.17 -40.93 37.41
CA VAL A 69 1.72 -42.15 38.08
C VAL A 69 0.67 -43.30 37.91
N THR A 70 0.87 -44.63 37.95
CA THR A 70 1.92 -45.60 37.53
C THR A 70 1.32 -47.04 37.56
N THR A 71 1.87 -47.99 36.78
CA THR A 71 1.79 -49.49 36.96
C THR A 71 0.41 -50.20 36.80
N SER A 72 0.30 -51.52 36.51
CA SER A 72 1.29 -52.62 36.43
C SER A 72 1.03 -53.69 35.34
N THR A 73 2.06 -54.00 34.54
CA THR A 73 2.58 -55.34 34.15
C THR A 73 1.71 -56.51 33.64
N LEU A 74 2.34 -57.27 32.72
CA LEU A 74 2.20 -58.70 32.37
C LEU A 74 1.27 -59.11 31.20
N ALA A 75 1.90 -59.88 30.30
CA ALA A 75 1.35 -60.71 29.24
C ALA A 75 1.90 -62.15 29.46
N PRO A 76 1.90 -63.08 28.48
CA PRO A 76 1.01 -63.31 27.34
C PRO A 76 0.33 -64.71 27.46
N THR A 77 -0.41 -65.16 26.44
CA THR A 77 -0.15 -66.48 25.81
C THR A 77 -0.94 -66.71 24.52
N THR A 78 -0.38 -67.55 23.65
CA THR A 78 -1.04 -68.12 22.48
C THR A 78 -1.73 -69.43 22.83
N THR A 79 -2.79 -69.78 22.10
CA THR A 79 -3.03 -71.19 21.73
C THR A 79 -3.93 -71.29 20.50
N LYS A 80 -3.72 -72.34 19.70
CA LYS A 80 -4.45 -72.63 18.46
C LYS A 80 -4.68 -74.14 18.42
N LEU A 81 -5.93 -74.58 18.39
CA LEU A 81 -6.24 -75.99 18.13
C LEU A 81 -7.55 -76.15 17.37
N SER A 82 -7.66 -77.26 16.65
CA SER A 82 -8.76 -77.64 15.78
C SER A 82 -9.46 -78.88 16.32
N SER A 83 -10.76 -79.04 16.07
CA SER A 83 -11.35 -80.33 15.67
C SER A 83 -12.86 -80.21 15.41
N THR A 84 -13.39 -81.21 14.70
CA THR A 84 -14.78 -81.30 14.21
C THR A 84 -15.48 -82.54 14.77
N SER A 85 -16.75 -82.43 15.16
CA SER A 85 -17.80 -83.40 14.77
C SER A 85 -19.21 -83.00 15.21
N THR A 86 -20.18 -83.45 14.41
CA THR A 86 -21.64 -83.64 14.63
C THR A 86 -22.07 -83.94 16.09
N THR A 87 -23.32 -83.70 16.53
CA THR A 87 -24.59 -84.16 15.91
C THR A 87 -25.84 -83.48 16.52
N ALA A 88 -27.02 -83.69 15.89
CA ALA A 88 -28.38 -83.36 16.34
C ALA A 88 -28.82 -81.89 16.23
N LYS A 89 -30.10 -81.69 15.87
CA LYS A 89 -30.68 -80.40 15.43
C LYS A 89 -32.03 -80.16 16.11
N GLU A 90 -32.03 -79.43 17.23
CA GLU A 90 -33.24 -78.93 17.85
C GLU A 90 -33.74 -77.70 17.07
N LYS A 91 -35.02 -77.67 16.67
CA LYS A 91 -35.55 -76.59 15.82
C LYS A 91 -35.99 -75.40 16.67
N LEU A 92 -35.04 -74.52 16.94
CA LEU A 92 -35.27 -73.27 17.66
C LEU A 92 -36.08 -72.26 16.81
N SER A 93 -37.03 -71.56 17.44
CA SER A 93 -37.90 -70.52 16.85
C SER A 93 -37.66 -69.13 17.44
N CYS A 94 -38.30 -68.11 16.86
CA CYS A 94 -38.30 -66.75 17.40
C CYS A 94 -38.85 -66.61 18.82
N ASP A 95 -39.61 -67.58 19.33
CA ASP A 95 -40.11 -67.61 20.72
C ASP A 95 -38.96 -67.58 21.75
N SER A 96 -37.77 -68.08 21.37
CA SER A 96 -36.54 -68.02 22.17
C SER A 96 -35.97 -66.60 22.33
N SER A 97 -36.63 -65.57 21.79
CA SER A 97 -36.17 -64.17 21.72
C SER A 97 -34.70 -64.00 21.26
N PRO A 98 -34.27 -64.65 20.16
CA PRO A 98 -32.85 -64.83 19.85
C PRO A 98 -32.20 -63.67 19.07
N CYS A 99 -32.92 -62.57 18.85
CA CYS A 99 -32.43 -61.38 18.14
C CYS A 99 -32.22 -60.23 19.12
N MET A 100 -30.99 -59.72 19.18
CA MET A 100 -30.59 -58.61 20.04
C MET A 100 -30.94 -57.24 19.44
N ASN A 101 -30.73 -56.19 20.21
CA ASN A 101 -30.77 -54.78 19.76
C ASN A 101 -32.08 -54.39 19.02
N SER A 102 -33.21 -54.94 19.47
CA SER A 102 -34.57 -54.71 18.92
C SER A 102 -34.72 -55.10 17.44
N ALA A 103 -33.88 -56.00 16.92
CA ALA A 103 -33.97 -56.51 15.56
C ALA A 103 -35.22 -57.40 15.35
N LYS A 104 -35.76 -57.38 14.12
CA LYS A 104 -36.99 -58.13 13.81
C LYS A 104 -36.67 -59.61 13.54
N CYS A 105 -37.14 -60.50 14.42
CA CYS A 105 -37.05 -61.94 14.20
C CYS A 105 -38.09 -62.42 13.17
N LYS A 106 -37.74 -63.44 12.38
CA LYS A 106 -38.65 -64.16 11.49
C LYS A 106 -38.30 -65.65 11.44
N ASP A 107 -39.29 -66.52 11.66
CA ASP A 107 -39.12 -67.98 11.55
C ASP A 107 -38.97 -68.46 10.10
N THR A 108 -38.32 -69.61 9.96
CA THR A 108 -37.96 -70.26 8.70
C THR A 108 -38.12 -71.79 8.77
N ALA A 109 -37.92 -72.48 7.65
CA ALA A 109 -38.02 -73.94 7.59
C ALA A 109 -37.02 -74.65 8.54
N GLU A 110 -35.82 -74.09 8.74
CA GLU A 110 -34.74 -74.73 9.49
C GLU A 110 -34.38 -74.07 10.84
N GLY A 111 -35.04 -72.98 11.20
CA GLY A 111 -34.77 -72.19 12.42
C GLY A 111 -35.40 -70.80 12.29
N TYR A 112 -34.67 -69.75 12.68
CA TYR A 112 -35.09 -68.35 12.58
C TYR A 112 -34.00 -67.49 11.90
N THR A 113 -34.37 -66.27 11.51
CA THR A 113 -33.44 -65.24 11.02
C THR A 113 -33.74 -63.88 11.66
N CYS A 114 -32.70 -63.09 11.91
CA CYS A 114 -32.79 -61.76 12.50
C CYS A 114 -32.57 -60.69 11.42
N SER A 115 -33.51 -59.76 11.27
CA SER A 115 -33.37 -58.59 10.38
C SER A 115 -32.94 -57.37 11.19
N CYS A 116 -31.65 -57.06 11.13
CA CYS A 116 -31.02 -55.94 11.84
C CYS A 116 -31.48 -54.60 11.23
N GLY A 117 -32.42 -53.94 11.90
CA GLY A 117 -32.92 -52.64 11.47
C GLY A 117 -31.85 -51.53 11.57
N SER A 118 -32.01 -50.48 10.78
CA SER A 118 -31.26 -49.22 10.89
C SER A 118 -29.74 -49.31 10.64
N GLY A 119 -29.20 -50.42 10.12
CA GLY A 119 -27.83 -50.54 9.62
C GLY A 119 -26.69 -50.46 10.66
N ARG A 120 -26.99 -50.09 11.92
CA ARG A 120 -25.99 -49.97 13.01
C ARG A 120 -25.52 -51.32 13.56
N TYR A 121 -26.30 -52.38 13.41
CA TYR A 121 -26.01 -53.70 13.97
C TYR A 121 -25.89 -54.77 12.89
N THR A 122 -24.95 -55.69 13.08
CA THR A 122 -24.69 -56.85 12.22
C THR A 122 -24.45 -58.11 13.06
N GLY A 123 -24.16 -59.23 12.40
CA GLY A 123 -24.08 -60.56 13.00
C GLY A 123 -25.37 -61.35 12.84
N LYS A 124 -25.35 -62.63 13.24
CA LYS A 124 -26.47 -63.56 13.01
C LYS A 124 -27.69 -63.25 13.88
N TYR A 125 -27.44 -62.56 14.99
CA TYR A 125 -28.38 -62.20 16.04
C TYR A 125 -28.48 -60.68 16.23
N CYS A 126 -27.86 -59.90 15.33
CA CYS A 126 -27.71 -58.45 15.43
C CYS A 126 -26.94 -58.01 16.69
N GLU A 127 -25.98 -58.85 17.09
CA GLU A 127 -25.19 -58.78 18.31
C GLU A 127 -24.02 -57.77 18.24
N THR A 128 -23.57 -57.42 17.04
CA THR A 128 -22.37 -56.59 16.80
C THR A 128 -22.75 -55.17 16.38
N ASP A 129 -22.43 -54.15 17.18
CA ASP A 129 -22.47 -52.74 16.73
C ASP A 129 -21.32 -52.51 15.71
N ILE A 130 -21.64 -51.95 14.55
CA ILE A 130 -20.65 -51.63 13.50
C ILE A 130 -19.90 -50.31 13.84
N GLY A 131 -20.49 -49.51 14.74
CA GLY A 131 -19.96 -48.23 15.22
C GLY A 131 -20.18 -47.07 14.25
N ALA A 132 -19.90 -45.86 14.74
CA ALA A 132 -20.22 -44.61 14.05
C ALA A 132 -19.40 -44.38 12.75
N CYS A 133 -18.24 -45.04 12.60
CA CYS A 133 -17.45 -45.05 11.36
C CYS A 133 -18.18 -45.65 10.14
N PHE A 134 -19.25 -46.43 10.33
CA PHE A 134 -19.98 -47.02 9.20
C PHE A 134 -20.62 -45.97 8.26
N SER A 135 -20.90 -44.76 8.77
CA SER A 135 -21.40 -43.63 7.97
C SER A 135 -20.33 -43.00 7.05
N ALA A 136 -19.13 -43.59 6.98
CA ALA A 136 -17.97 -43.20 6.17
C ALA A 136 -17.65 -41.67 6.19
N PRO A 137 -17.52 -41.05 7.37
CA PRO A 137 -17.90 -39.64 7.50
C PRO A 137 -16.71 -38.71 7.83
N CYS A 138 -15.48 -39.23 7.91
CA CYS A 138 -14.25 -38.44 7.79
C CYS A 138 -14.11 -37.95 6.34
N SER A 139 -13.46 -36.80 6.12
CA SER A 139 -13.03 -36.37 4.78
C SER A 139 -12.20 -37.45 4.08
N ALA A 140 -12.30 -37.53 2.74
CA ALA A 140 -11.55 -38.49 1.94
C ALA A 140 -10.04 -38.42 2.25
N ASN A 141 -9.41 -39.59 2.40
CA ASN A 141 -8.03 -39.83 2.85
C ASN A 141 -7.74 -39.74 4.36
N SER A 142 -8.67 -39.30 5.22
CA SER A 142 -8.52 -39.39 6.69
C SER A 142 -9.09 -40.70 7.28
N THR A 143 -8.58 -41.14 8.44
CA THR A 143 -8.69 -42.57 8.89
C THR A 143 -9.88 -42.86 9.83
N CYS A 144 -10.45 -44.09 9.79
CA CYS A 144 -11.67 -44.49 10.51
C CYS A 144 -11.60 -45.77 11.44
N ALA A 145 -11.54 -45.61 12.77
CA ALA A 145 -11.91 -46.48 13.90
C ALA A 145 -12.87 -45.84 14.96
N ASN A 146 -13.68 -46.62 15.67
CA ASN A 146 -14.74 -46.10 16.56
C ASN A 146 -14.25 -45.62 17.96
N SER A 147 -14.87 -44.58 18.52
CA SER A 147 -14.63 -44.06 19.88
C SER A 147 -15.86 -44.25 20.79
N GLY A 148 -16.05 -45.47 21.29
CA GLY A 148 -17.18 -45.82 22.16
C GLY A 148 -18.52 -45.79 21.41
N LYS A 149 -19.37 -44.79 21.69
CA LYS A 149 -20.63 -44.55 20.95
C LYS A 149 -20.46 -43.59 19.76
N ASP A 150 -19.27 -43.01 19.63
CA ASP A 150 -18.95 -41.77 18.90
C ASP A 150 -17.62 -41.93 18.12
N PHE A 151 -17.02 -40.82 17.71
CA PHE A 151 -15.90 -40.77 16.76
C PHE A 151 -14.85 -39.66 17.12
N VAL A 152 -13.55 -39.81 16.80
CA VAL A 152 -12.43 -38.81 16.94
C VAL A 152 -11.40 -38.82 15.75
N CYS A 153 -11.55 -38.03 14.66
CA CYS A 153 -10.75 -38.31 13.41
C CYS A 153 -9.24 -38.15 13.52
N LEU A 154 -8.51 -39.05 12.83
CA LEU A 154 -7.11 -38.81 12.50
C LEU A 154 -7.07 -38.19 11.10
N CYS A 155 -6.92 -36.88 11.07
CA CYS A 155 -6.57 -36.15 9.88
C CYS A 155 -5.14 -36.52 9.43
N ASP A 156 -4.86 -36.34 8.15
CA ASP A 156 -3.50 -36.26 7.64
C ASP A 156 -2.82 -34.97 8.12
N SER A 157 -1.56 -34.75 7.72
CA SER A 157 -0.80 -33.54 8.06
C SER A 157 -1.31 -32.25 7.39
N GLU A 158 -2.36 -32.33 6.59
CA GLU A 158 -2.86 -31.24 5.74
C GLU A 158 -4.28 -30.80 6.15
N HIS A 159 -4.94 -31.54 7.06
CA HIS A 159 -6.31 -31.26 7.54
C HIS A 159 -6.41 -31.19 9.07
N THR A 160 -7.42 -30.47 9.53
CA THR A 160 -7.79 -30.28 10.94
C THR A 160 -9.32 -30.16 11.07
N GLY A 161 -9.80 -29.92 12.29
CA GLY A 161 -11.23 -29.91 12.62
C GLY A 161 -11.71 -31.28 13.09
N SER A 162 -12.85 -31.31 13.77
CA SER A 162 -13.41 -32.56 14.32
C SER A 162 -13.80 -33.57 13.24
N THR A 163 -14.02 -33.10 12.00
CA THR A 163 -14.49 -33.88 10.86
C THR A 163 -13.39 -34.11 9.80
N CYS A 164 -12.21 -33.51 9.99
CA CYS A 164 -11.16 -33.26 8.99
C CYS A 164 -11.64 -32.44 7.77
N GLU A 165 -12.60 -31.55 7.99
CA GLU A 165 -13.21 -30.65 7.00
C GLU A 165 -12.34 -29.46 6.61
N THR A 166 -11.52 -28.98 7.54
CA THR A 166 -10.70 -27.78 7.33
C THR A 166 -9.30 -28.17 6.92
N THR A 167 -8.93 -27.93 5.66
CA THR A 167 -7.53 -27.93 5.23
C THR A 167 -6.77 -26.87 6.05
N ILE A 168 -5.58 -27.22 6.54
CA ILE A 168 -4.74 -26.35 7.36
C ILE A 168 -4.17 -25.26 6.45
N ASN A 169 -4.69 -24.04 6.51
CA ASN A 169 -4.10 -22.93 5.78
C ASN A 169 -2.73 -22.57 6.39
N GLN A 170 -1.65 -22.73 5.63
CA GLN A 170 -0.28 -22.55 6.14
C GLN A 170 0.22 -21.10 6.03
N CYS A 171 -0.58 -20.19 5.47
CA CYS A 171 -0.34 -18.75 5.55
C CYS A 171 -0.73 -18.15 6.91
N ASN A 172 -1.54 -18.85 7.71
CA ASN A 172 -1.98 -18.39 9.05
C ASN A 172 -0.83 -18.16 10.04
N SER A 173 0.38 -18.68 9.79
CA SER A 173 1.58 -18.42 10.60
C SER A 173 2.44 -17.25 10.05
N SER A 174 1.88 -16.43 9.15
CA SER A 174 2.55 -15.30 8.48
C SER A 174 3.98 -15.62 7.99
N PRO A 175 4.19 -16.69 7.19
CA PRO A 175 5.54 -17.16 6.84
C PRO A 175 6.29 -16.24 5.85
N CYS A 176 5.62 -15.30 5.20
CA CYS A 176 6.17 -14.42 4.18
C CYS A 176 6.64 -13.07 4.76
N GLN A 177 7.81 -12.61 4.35
CA GLN A 177 8.46 -11.38 4.82
C GLN A 177 8.25 -10.21 3.83
N HIS A 178 8.64 -9.00 4.23
CA HIS A 178 8.65 -7.80 3.36
C HIS A 178 7.30 -7.49 2.68
N GLN A 179 6.17 -7.73 3.37
CA GLN A 179 4.80 -7.58 2.83
C GLN A 179 4.48 -8.48 1.61
N ALA A 180 5.25 -9.55 1.39
CA ALA A 180 4.99 -10.52 0.32
C ALA A 180 3.65 -11.25 0.49
N THR A 181 2.89 -11.39 -0.60
CA THR A 181 1.56 -12.00 -0.57
C THR A 181 1.66 -13.50 -0.39
N CYS A 182 1.24 -14.02 0.76
CA CYS A 182 1.15 -15.45 0.99
C CYS A 182 -0.04 -16.05 0.24
N LYS A 183 0.20 -17.09 -0.57
CA LYS A 183 -0.83 -17.94 -1.16
C LYS A 183 -0.78 -19.32 -0.53
N ASP A 184 -1.89 -19.67 0.11
CA ASP A 184 -2.12 -21.02 0.61
C ASP A 184 -2.31 -21.99 -0.56
N ARG A 185 -1.70 -23.16 -0.49
CA ARG A 185 -1.84 -24.23 -1.49
C ARG A 185 -1.91 -25.58 -0.78
N TYR A 186 -2.32 -26.59 -1.53
CA TYR A 186 -2.53 -27.93 -1.01
C TYR A 186 -1.22 -28.53 -0.48
N GLY A 187 -1.06 -28.60 0.85
CA GLY A 187 0.12 -29.09 1.56
C GLY A 187 1.32 -28.14 1.67
N TYR A 188 1.29 -26.93 1.10
CA TYR A 188 2.37 -25.94 1.22
C TYR A 188 1.93 -24.50 0.92
N TYR A 189 2.56 -23.50 1.55
CA TYR A 189 2.41 -22.09 1.18
C TYR A 189 3.40 -21.67 0.09
N GLU A 190 3.01 -20.68 -0.70
CA GLU A 190 3.85 -19.97 -1.68
C GLU A 190 3.83 -18.46 -1.38
N CYS A 191 4.99 -17.85 -1.18
CA CYS A 191 5.09 -16.40 -1.03
C CYS A 191 5.32 -15.74 -2.40
N ILE A 192 4.42 -14.86 -2.84
CA ILE A 192 4.65 -13.98 -3.99
C ILE A 192 5.45 -12.78 -3.49
N CYS A 193 6.74 -12.75 -3.84
CA CYS A 193 7.64 -11.71 -3.40
C CYS A 193 7.39 -10.39 -4.12
N PRO A 194 7.46 -9.24 -3.41
CA PRO A 194 7.41 -7.94 -4.05
C PRO A 194 8.66 -7.74 -4.94
N PRO A 195 8.60 -6.83 -5.94
CA PRO A 195 9.72 -6.55 -6.82
C PRO A 195 10.97 -6.18 -6.01
N GLY A 196 12.07 -6.89 -6.26
CA GLY A 196 13.32 -6.77 -5.50
C GLY A 196 13.58 -7.91 -4.50
N TYR A 197 12.64 -8.81 -4.23
CA TYR A 197 12.79 -9.90 -3.25
C TYR A 197 12.54 -11.30 -3.82
N THR A 198 13.11 -12.31 -3.18
CA THR A 198 13.10 -13.73 -3.55
C THR A 198 13.41 -14.63 -2.33
N GLY A 199 13.50 -15.94 -2.55
CA GLY A 199 13.52 -16.95 -1.47
C GLY A 199 12.14 -17.57 -1.21
N LYS A 200 12.04 -18.57 -0.34
CA LYS A 200 10.76 -19.29 -0.11
C LYS A 200 9.75 -18.42 0.65
N ASN A 201 10.27 -17.57 1.52
CA ASN A 201 9.56 -16.68 2.43
C ASN A 201 9.74 -15.20 2.00
N CYS A 202 10.33 -14.94 0.83
CA CYS A 202 10.75 -13.61 0.39
C CYS A 202 11.77 -12.95 1.33
N GLU A 203 12.61 -13.79 1.94
CA GLU A 203 13.63 -13.51 2.93
C GLU A 203 14.96 -12.98 2.35
N SER A 204 15.11 -13.01 1.03
CA SER A 204 16.35 -12.60 0.33
C SER A 204 16.06 -11.50 -0.68
N GLU A 205 16.92 -10.49 -0.74
CA GLU A 205 16.92 -9.55 -1.86
C GLU A 205 17.36 -10.25 -3.17
N ILE A 206 16.78 -9.83 -4.29
CA ILE A 206 17.23 -10.25 -5.63
C ILE A 206 18.61 -9.64 -5.87
N ASN A 207 19.66 -10.46 -5.74
CA ASN A 207 20.99 -10.11 -6.20
C ASN A 207 21.01 -10.10 -7.74
N THR A 208 20.63 -8.96 -8.32
CA THR A 208 20.58 -8.66 -9.75
C THR A 208 21.90 -8.89 -10.50
N CYS A 209 23.02 -9.01 -9.80
CA CYS A 209 24.31 -9.37 -10.38
C CYS A 209 24.53 -10.88 -10.58
N LEU A 210 23.66 -11.77 -10.06
CA LEU A 210 23.81 -13.23 -10.21
C LEU A 210 23.67 -13.73 -11.66
N SER A 211 22.96 -12.99 -12.51
CA SER A 211 22.86 -13.28 -13.95
C SER A 211 24.13 -12.94 -14.74
N ILE A 212 25.16 -12.38 -14.07
CA ILE A 212 26.40 -11.87 -14.67
C ILE A 212 26.11 -10.94 -15.87
N PRO A 213 25.30 -9.87 -15.69
CA PRO A 213 24.88 -9.04 -16.81
C PRO A 213 26.05 -8.23 -17.40
N CYS A 214 27.02 -7.87 -16.56
CA CYS A 214 28.16 -7.04 -16.94
C CYS A 214 29.23 -7.86 -17.68
N GLN A 215 29.49 -7.50 -18.92
CA GLN A 215 30.42 -8.14 -19.85
C GLN A 215 31.85 -7.61 -19.70
N ASN A 216 32.78 -8.17 -20.48
CA ASN A 216 34.18 -7.74 -20.56
C ASN A 216 34.91 -7.59 -19.22
N GLY A 217 34.48 -8.38 -18.22
CA GLY A 217 35.03 -8.38 -16.87
C GLY A 217 34.76 -7.11 -16.05
N ALA A 218 33.74 -6.33 -16.41
CA ALA A 218 33.25 -5.18 -15.64
C ALA A 218 32.72 -5.59 -14.25
N THR A 219 32.69 -4.66 -13.31
CA THR A 219 32.26 -4.91 -11.92
C THR A 219 30.78 -4.58 -11.75
N CYS A 220 29.95 -5.57 -11.44
CA CYS A 220 28.53 -5.37 -11.16
C CYS A 220 28.32 -4.86 -9.72
N SER A 221 27.50 -3.82 -9.54
CA SER A 221 26.95 -3.39 -8.26
C SER A 221 25.44 -3.59 -8.22
N ARG A 222 24.95 -4.07 -7.08
CA ARG A 222 23.50 -4.20 -6.82
C ARG A 222 22.89 -2.82 -6.62
N GLY A 223 21.68 -2.63 -7.13
CA GLY A 223 20.76 -1.58 -6.67
C GLY A 223 19.42 -2.22 -6.31
N PHE A 224 18.54 -1.47 -5.63
CA PHE A 224 17.22 -1.98 -5.27
C PHE A 224 16.41 -2.30 -6.53
N ASN A 225 16.14 -3.60 -6.75
CA ASN A 225 15.48 -4.14 -7.94
C ASN A 225 16.13 -3.75 -9.29
N THR A 226 17.43 -3.42 -9.31
CA THR A 226 18.19 -3.04 -10.53
C THR A 226 19.69 -3.39 -10.39
N TYR A 227 20.50 -3.19 -11.43
CA TYR A 227 21.96 -3.33 -11.36
C TYR A 227 22.66 -2.17 -12.08
N SER A 228 23.95 -1.98 -11.75
CA SER A 228 24.83 -1.06 -12.48
C SER A 228 26.16 -1.74 -12.78
N CYS A 229 26.66 -1.57 -14.01
CA CYS A 229 27.92 -2.14 -14.46
C CYS A 229 29.02 -1.08 -14.48
N LYS A 230 29.96 -1.15 -13.52
CA LYS A 230 31.17 -0.33 -13.57
C LYS A 230 32.16 -0.93 -14.58
N CYS A 231 32.15 -0.37 -15.79
CA CYS A 231 33.01 -0.83 -16.88
C CYS A 231 34.50 -0.71 -16.53
N LYS A 232 35.29 -1.64 -17.07
CA LYS A 232 36.75 -1.51 -17.08
C LYS A 232 37.17 -0.51 -18.15
N GLU A 233 38.38 0.01 -18.00
CA GLU A 233 39.04 0.82 -19.03
C GLU A 233 38.92 0.15 -20.40
N LYS A 234 38.64 0.97 -21.43
CA LYS A 234 38.39 0.57 -22.83
C LYS A 234 37.03 -0.10 -23.10
N PHE A 235 36.10 -0.20 -22.14
CA PHE A 235 34.75 -0.73 -22.37
C PHE A 235 33.61 0.23 -22.00
N THR A 236 32.48 0.12 -22.71
CA THR A 236 31.31 1.00 -22.66
C THR A 236 30.02 0.23 -23.03
N GLY A 237 28.85 0.85 -22.85
CA GLY A 237 27.53 0.21 -22.99
C GLY A 237 26.88 -0.09 -21.65
N TYR A 238 25.57 -0.37 -21.63
CA TYR A 238 24.80 -0.57 -20.38
C TYR A 238 25.26 -1.81 -19.60
N ASN A 239 25.75 -2.81 -20.32
CA ASN A 239 26.36 -4.03 -19.82
C ASN A 239 27.88 -4.06 -20.06
N CYS A 240 28.52 -2.93 -20.40
CA CYS A 240 29.93 -2.83 -20.81
C CYS A 240 30.30 -3.71 -22.03
N GLU A 241 29.34 -3.93 -22.92
CA GLU A 241 29.41 -4.82 -24.09
C GLU A 241 30.25 -4.31 -25.27
N THR A 242 30.52 -3.00 -25.34
CA THR A 242 31.17 -2.31 -26.48
C THR A 242 32.59 -1.89 -26.14
N GLU A 243 33.54 -1.98 -27.07
CA GLU A 243 34.93 -1.51 -26.91
C GLU A 243 35.10 -0.05 -27.34
N ILE A 244 35.84 0.75 -26.58
CA ILE A 244 36.10 2.18 -26.85
C ILE A 244 37.29 2.32 -27.80
N THR A 245 37.01 2.44 -29.09
CA THR A 245 38.03 2.45 -30.16
C THR A 245 38.75 3.79 -30.38
N ILE A 246 38.26 4.90 -29.79
CA ILE A 246 38.68 6.27 -30.13
C ILE A 246 40.19 6.49 -29.93
N CYS A 247 40.71 6.31 -28.71
CA CYS A 247 42.14 6.49 -28.43
C CYS A 247 43.02 5.31 -28.91
N LEU A 248 42.45 4.16 -29.29
CA LEU A 248 43.22 3.03 -29.85
C LEU A 248 43.82 3.36 -31.23
N SER A 249 43.32 4.40 -31.90
CA SER A 249 43.86 4.89 -33.18
C SER A 249 45.15 5.74 -33.05
N GLN A 250 45.60 6.05 -31.82
CA GLN A 250 46.70 6.97 -31.52
C GLN A 250 46.60 8.34 -32.26
N PRO A 251 45.52 9.12 -32.03
CA PRO A 251 45.28 10.37 -32.76
C PRO A 251 46.21 11.53 -32.35
N CYS A 252 46.90 11.44 -31.21
CA CYS A 252 47.72 12.51 -30.65
C CYS A 252 49.16 12.49 -31.19
N MET A 253 49.67 13.63 -31.62
CA MET A 253 51.04 13.80 -32.14
C MET A 253 52.03 14.18 -31.04
N ASN A 254 53.34 14.19 -31.38
CA ASN A 254 54.43 14.69 -30.52
C ASN A 254 54.44 14.11 -29.09
N ASN A 255 54.14 12.82 -28.96
CA ASN A 255 54.01 12.09 -27.68
C ASN A 255 52.96 12.68 -26.71
N GLY A 256 51.93 13.37 -27.21
CA GLY A 256 50.75 13.72 -26.41
C GLY A 256 49.93 12.47 -26.02
N GLU A 257 49.39 12.47 -24.80
CA GLU A 257 48.65 11.33 -24.24
C GLU A 257 47.14 11.45 -24.54
N CYS A 258 46.51 10.39 -25.04
CA CYS A 258 45.10 10.42 -25.44
C CYS A 258 44.18 10.14 -24.25
N ALA A 259 43.50 11.17 -23.76
CA ALA A 259 42.56 11.09 -22.65
C ALA A 259 41.11 11.15 -23.15
N LEU A 260 40.24 10.28 -22.63
CA LEU A 260 38.82 10.27 -22.96
C LEU A 260 38.06 11.34 -22.14
N VAL A 261 37.03 11.96 -22.74
CA VAL A 261 36.35 13.15 -22.20
C VAL A 261 34.83 13.01 -22.32
N GLY A 262 34.10 13.61 -21.37
CA GLY A 262 32.62 13.61 -21.34
C GLY A 262 32.00 12.36 -20.71
N GLY A 263 32.78 11.57 -19.97
CA GLY A 263 32.31 10.39 -19.24
C GLY A 263 32.28 10.62 -17.73
N ASN A 264 31.37 9.94 -17.04
CA ASN A 264 31.28 9.87 -15.58
C ASN A 264 30.94 8.43 -15.14
N GLN A 265 30.64 8.20 -13.86
CA GLN A 265 30.37 6.85 -13.34
C GLN A 265 29.09 6.18 -13.91
N PHE A 266 28.23 6.92 -14.62
CA PHE A 266 26.94 6.47 -15.15
C PHE A 266 26.75 6.72 -16.66
N SER A 267 27.68 7.41 -17.32
CA SER A 267 27.65 7.70 -18.76
C SER A 267 29.07 7.62 -19.37
N PRO A 268 29.26 6.97 -20.53
CA PRO A 268 30.57 6.79 -21.12
C PRO A 268 31.10 8.06 -21.81
N PRO A 269 32.42 8.21 -21.97
CA PRO A 269 33.01 9.36 -22.64
C PRO A 269 32.65 9.42 -24.12
N SER A 270 32.01 10.52 -24.51
CA SER A 270 31.55 10.82 -25.87
C SER A 270 32.61 11.50 -26.74
N SER A 271 33.77 11.83 -26.19
CA SER A 271 34.84 12.57 -26.86
C SER A 271 36.24 12.17 -26.36
N PHE A 272 37.29 12.77 -26.92
CA PHE A 272 38.67 12.65 -26.47
C PHE A 272 39.38 14.00 -26.52
N ARG A 273 40.51 14.10 -25.81
CA ARG A 273 41.48 15.19 -25.88
C ARG A 273 42.90 14.60 -25.94
N CYS A 274 43.86 15.42 -26.36
CA CYS A 274 45.27 15.10 -26.26
C CYS A 274 45.91 15.96 -25.17
N ASP A 275 46.42 15.32 -24.12
CA ASP A 275 47.17 15.97 -23.05
C ASP A 275 48.64 16.07 -23.48
N CYS A 276 49.06 17.28 -23.85
CA CYS A 276 50.29 17.49 -24.61
C CYS A 276 51.57 17.44 -23.77
N ALA A 277 52.61 16.83 -24.34
CA ALA A 277 53.95 16.83 -23.77
C ALA A 277 54.48 18.27 -23.60
N ALA A 278 55.32 18.49 -22.57
CA ALA A 278 55.82 19.80 -22.21
C ALA A 278 56.54 20.49 -23.40
N GLY A 279 56.07 21.71 -23.75
CA GLY A 279 56.53 22.45 -24.92
C GLY A 279 55.63 22.31 -26.16
N TYR A 280 54.48 21.62 -26.07
CA TYR A 280 53.52 21.47 -27.16
C TYR A 280 52.09 21.91 -26.78
N LYS A 281 51.31 22.35 -27.78
CA LYS A 281 49.88 22.71 -27.70
C LYS A 281 49.15 22.34 -29.00
N GLY A 282 47.84 22.57 -29.04
CA GLY A 282 46.98 22.22 -30.17
C GLY A 282 46.06 21.04 -29.85
N THR A 283 45.01 20.83 -30.65
CA THR A 283 43.99 19.81 -30.35
C THR A 283 44.49 18.37 -30.53
N LEU A 284 45.54 18.19 -31.32
CA LEU A 284 46.27 16.92 -31.49
C LEU A 284 47.75 17.07 -31.09
N CYS A 285 48.09 18.09 -30.29
CA CYS A 285 49.45 18.46 -29.87
C CYS A 285 50.40 18.80 -31.02
N GLU A 286 49.86 19.37 -32.10
CA GLU A 286 50.55 19.63 -33.37
C GLU A 286 51.43 20.90 -33.39
N GLN A 287 51.38 21.74 -32.34
CA GLN A 287 52.03 23.05 -32.25
C GLN A 287 53.03 23.11 -31.08
N THR A 288 53.93 24.09 -31.05
CA THR A 288 54.89 24.29 -29.95
C THR A 288 54.55 25.50 -29.06
N VAL A 289 54.93 25.43 -27.79
CA VAL A 289 54.80 26.47 -26.75
C VAL A 289 56.20 26.93 -26.36
N SER A 290 56.48 28.23 -26.45
CA SER A 290 57.87 28.73 -26.40
C SER A 290 58.18 29.78 -25.34
N SER A 291 57.18 30.41 -24.70
CA SER A 291 57.41 31.50 -23.72
C SER A 291 56.17 31.84 -22.88
N CYS A 292 56.33 32.72 -21.88
CA CYS A 292 55.19 33.33 -21.16
C CYS A 292 54.27 34.19 -22.04
N ASN A 293 54.62 34.48 -23.30
CA ASN A 293 53.79 35.29 -24.21
C ASN A 293 52.47 34.61 -24.63
N ASP A 294 52.27 33.34 -24.26
CA ASP A 294 51.05 32.55 -24.48
C ASP A 294 50.04 32.61 -23.30
N ASP A 295 50.30 33.46 -22.29
CA ASP A 295 49.55 33.54 -21.01
C ASP A 295 49.18 32.16 -20.42
N PRO A 296 50.17 31.29 -20.11
CA PRO A 296 49.92 29.91 -19.74
C PRO A 296 49.41 29.72 -18.30
N CYS A 297 49.63 30.70 -17.42
CA CYS A 297 49.20 30.64 -16.02
C CYS A 297 47.70 30.97 -15.89
N ARG A 298 47.06 30.44 -14.83
CA ARG A 298 45.64 30.61 -14.52
C ARG A 298 45.46 31.31 -13.18
N ASN A 299 44.22 31.68 -12.87
CA ASN A 299 43.81 32.26 -11.57
C ASN A 299 44.71 33.42 -11.11
N ASN A 300 45.06 34.32 -12.03
CA ASN A 300 45.89 35.51 -11.81
C ASN A 300 47.35 35.22 -11.35
N ALA A 301 47.85 33.99 -11.52
CA ALA A 301 49.21 33.60 -11.18
C ALA A 301 50.28 34.23 -12.08
N THR A 302 51.44 34.57 -11.49
CA THR A 302 52.51 35.29 -12.19
C THR A 302 53.43 34.33 -12.94
N CYS A 303 53.58 34.55 -14.26
CA CYS A 303 54.46 33.76 -15.14
C CYS A 303 55.91 34.26 -15.09
N VAL A 304 56.84 33.37 -14.76
CA VAL A 304 58.28 33.65 -14.72
C VAL A 304 59.01 32.86 -15.82
N PRO A 305 59.59 33.51 -16.84
CA PRO A 305 60.34 32.82 -17.88
C PRO A 305 61.70 32.32 -17.36
N THR A 306 62.09 31.14 -17.83
CA THR A 306 63.36 30.45 -17.53
C THR A 306 64.05 30.10 -18.87
N ALA A 307 65.36 29.79 -18.85
CA ALA A 307 66.16 29.59 -20.07
C ALA A 307 65.64 28.56 -21.10
N THR A 308 64.75 27.64 -20.72
CA THR A 308 64.14 26.62 -21.61
C THR A 308 62.65 26.35 -21.35
N ARG A 309 62.00 27.12 -20.47
CA ARG A 309 60.61 26.88 -19.99
C ARG A 309 60.06 28.11 -19.27
N PHE A 310 58.83 28.05 -18.77
CA PHE A 310 58.30 29.02 -17.79
C PHE A 310 57.98 28.32 -16.45
N VAL A 311 57.63 29.11 -15.44
CA VAL A 311 57.12 28.67 -14.13
C VAL A 311 55.98 29.60 -13.74
N CYS A 312 54.83 29.06 -13.32
CA CYS A 312 53.76 29.84 -12.72
C CYS A 312 53.98 29.95 -11.21
N THR A 313 53.74 31.12 -10.63
CA THR A 313 53.77 31.36 -9.18
C THR A 313 52.36 31.68 -8.70
N CYS A 314 51.81 30.75 -7.91
CA CYS A 314 50.39 30.74 -7.56
C CYS A 314 50.05 31.72 -6.43
N PRO A 315 48.90 32.40 -6.48
CA PRO A 315 48.32 33.05 -5.32
C PRO A 315 47.92 32.02 -4.26
N SER A 316 47.72 32.48 -3.02
CA SER A 316 47.09 31.70 -1.95
C SER A 316 45.74 31.15 -2.40
N GLY A 317 45.38 29.95 -1.95
CA GLY A 317 44.22 29.18 -2.42
C GLY A 317 44.46 28.34 -3.68
N PHE A 318 45.55 28.55 -4.45
CA PHE A 318 45.77 27.82 -5.71
C PHE A 318 47.04 26.97 -5.74
N THR A 319 46.94 25.82 -6.42
CA THR A 319 48.00 24.85 -6.67
C THR A 319 47.94 24.29 -8.09
N GLY A 320 48.87 23.41 -8.45
CA GLY A 320 49.05 22.87 -9.81
C GLY A 320 50.20 23.52 -10.59
N THR A 321 50.46 23.06 -11.81
CA THR A 321 51.63 23.50 -12.61
C THR A 321 51.40 24.87 -13.27
N TYR A 322 50.14 25.20 -13.50
CA TYR A 322 49.63 26.45 -14.08
C TYR A 322 48.79 27.25 -13.08
N CYS A 323 48.75 26.82 -11.81
CA CYS A 323 47.88 27.34 -10.75
C CYS A 323 46.38 27.14 -11.03
N GLU A 324 46.07 25.99 -11.64
CA GLU A 324 44.79 25.58 -12.21
C GLU A 324 43.83 24.93 -11.20
N THR A 325 44.33 24.50 -10.03
CA THR A 325 43.57 23.74 -9.03
C THR A 325 43.33 24.61 -7.79
N ASN A 326 42.07 24.72 -7.33
CA ASN A 326 41.79 25.23 -5.99
C ASN A 326 42.34 24.25 -4.96
N ILE A 327 42.86 24.75 -3.84
CA ILE A 327 43.19 23.93 -2.68
C ILE A 327 41.87 23.63 -1.97
N ASP A 328 41.57 22.36 -1.74
CA ASP A 328 40.36 21.91 -1.03
C ASP A 328 40.45 22.33 0.44
N ASP A 329 39.75 23.41 0.79
CA ASP A 329 39.70 23.99 2.13
C ASP A 329 38.69 23.26 3.07
N CYS A 330 38.04 22.20 2.57
CA CYS A 330 37.15 21.28 3.30
C CYS A 330 37.75 19.85 3.52
N PRO A 331 38.99 19.68 4.02
CA PRO A 331 39.64 18.37 4.11
C PRO A 331 38.96 17.41 5.09
N LYS A 332 38.80 16.14 4.67
CA LYS A 332 38.02 15.10 5.37
C LYS A 332 38.49 14.73 6.78
N ASP A 333 39.71 15.07 7.15
CA ASP A 333 40.25 14.85 8.50
C ASP A 333 39.85 15.96 9.49
N ALA A 334 39.29 17.07 9.02
CA ALA A 334 38.90 18.22 9.83
C ALA A 334 37.47 18.13 10.39
N LEU A 335 37.22 17.10 11.20
CA LEU A 335 35.95 16.87 11.93
C LEU A 335 35.63 17.94 13.00
N GLU A 336 36.33 19.09 12.97
CA GLU A 336 36.18 20.25 13.84
C GLU A 336 35.88 21.54 13.04
N GLN A 337 35.64 21.46 11.71
CA GLN A 337 35.33 22.63 10.87
C GLN A 337 33.83 22.87 10.66
N CYS A 338 33.02 21.84 10.38
CA CYS A 338 31.56 21.92 10.41
C CYS A 338 31.02 20.77 11.29
N VAL A 339 30.46 21.08 12.46
CA VAL A 339 30.07 20.10 13.49
C VAL A 339 28.72 19.46 13.16
N HIS A 340 27.71 20.30 12.91
CA HIS A 340 26.35 19.89 12.51
C HIS A 340 25.97 20.55 11.17
N GLY A 341 26.85 20.45 10.18
CA GLY A 341 26.65 21.08 8.87
C GLY A 341 27.54 20.49 7.77
N GLN A 342 27.22 20.82 6.53
CA GLN A 342 27.99 20.42 5.35
C GLN A 342 28.96 21.55 4.95
N CYS A 343 30.24 21.21 4.78
CA CYS A 343 31.26 22.13 4.29
C CYS A 343 31.14 22.33 2.77
N THR A 344 31.29 23.56 2.29
CA THR A 344 31.51 23.86 0.87
C THR A 344 32.77 24.70 0.66
N ASP A 345 33.57 24.25 -0.31
CA ASP A 345 34.88 24.78 -0.68
C ASP A 345 34.76 26.16 -1.35
N LEU A 346 35.61 27.11 -0.94
CA LEU A 346 35.77 28.44 -1.54
C LEU A 346 37.26 28.66 -1.83
N ILE A 347 37.65 29.87 -2.28
CA ILE A 347 39.04 30.15 -2.65
C ILE A 347 39.80 30.67 -1.42
N ASN A 348 40.65 29.82 -0.82
CA ASN A 348 41.38 30.13 0.42
C ASN A 348 40.42 30.37 1.62
N ASP A 349 39.27 29.71 1.62
CA ASP A 349 38.18 29.90 2.58
C ASP A 349 37.17 28.72 2.48
N TYR A 350 36.27 28.58 3.45
CA TYR A 350 35.19 27.59 3.43
C TYR A 350 33.93 28.13 4.09
N VAL A 351 32.76 27.58 3.74
CA VAL A 351 31.50 27.92 4.44
C VAL A 351 30.73 26.66 4.83
N CYS A 352 30.25 26.62 6.07
CA CYS A 352 29.38 25.56 6.56
C CYS A 352 27.91 25.91 6.29
N THR A 353 27.19 25.05 5.58
CA THR A 353 25.72 25.08 5.55
C THR A 353 25.18 24.18 6.66
N CYS A 354 24.59 24.77 7.69
CA CYS A 354 24.11 24.05 8.87
C CYS A 354 22.88 23.19 8.57
N LEU A 355 22.74 22.11 9.33
CA LEU A 355 21.49 21.35 9.43
C LEU A 355 20.45 22.19 10.18
N ASP A 356 19.17 21.97 9.85
CA ASP A 356 18.07 22.66 10.52
C ASP A 356 18.13 22.45 12.05
N GLY A 357 17.95 23.53 12.82
CA GLY A 357 18.17 23.55 14.28
C GLY A 357 19.60 23.91 14.73
N TYR A 358 20.55 24.16 13.83
CA TYR A 358 21.92 24.54 14.18
C TYR A 358 22.40 25.84 13.52
N THR A 359 23.32 26.54 14.20
CA THR A 359 23.88 27.83 13.79
C THR A 359 25.33 28.03 14.31
N GLY A 360 25.92 29.18 13.98
CA GLY A 360 27.35 29.48 14.17
C GLY A 360 28.17 29.20 12.92
N GLU A 361 29.39 29.77 12.85
CA GLU A 361 30.27 29.66 11.67
C GLU A 361 30.67 28.21 11.35
N LYS A 362 30.60 27.33 12.36
CA LYS A 362 30.89 25.90 12.27
C LYS A 362 29.68 25.01 12.53
N CYS A 363 28.47 25.57 12.63
CA CYS A 363 27.27 24.85 13.05
C CYS A 363 27.45 24.16 14.41
N GLU A 364 28.20 24.81 15.30
CA GLU A 364 28.56 24.33 16.63
C GLU A 364 27.51 24.66 17.70
N THR A 365 26.60 25.59 17.41
CA THR A 365 25.57 26.07 18.33
C THR A 365 24.22 25.47 17.93
N GLU A 366 23.52 24.82 18.85
CA GLU A 366 22.10 24.50 18.66
C GLU A 366 21.28 25.78 18.83
N ILE A 367 20.23 25.95 18.04
CA ILE A 367 19.32 27.09 18.13
C ILE A 367 18.33 26.84 19.27
N ASP A 368 18.46 27.56 20.38
CA ASP A 368 17.44 27.57 21.42
C ASP A 368 16.22 28.37 20.95
N GLU A 369 15.25 27.69 20.35
CA GLU A 369 14.04 28.34 19.85
C GLU A 369 13.18 28.93 20.99
N CYS A 370 13.40 28.51 22.24
CA CYS A 370 12.74 29.07 23.41
C CYS A 370 13.27 30.46 23.81
N GLU A 371 14.48 30.89 23.40
CA GLU A 371 14.95 32.28 23.63
C GLU A 371 13.98 33.31 23.02
N SER A 372 13.33 32.96 21.90
CA SER A 372 12.32 33.80 21.24
C SER A 372 11.05 34.04 22.06
N SER A 373 10.91 33.35 23.21
CA SER A 373 9.70 33.31 24.04
C SER A 373 8.43 32.98 23.22
N PRO A 374 8.40 31.83 22.49
CA PRO A 374 7.33 31.53 21.55
C PRO A 374 6.02 31.13 22.24
N CYS A 375 6.11 30.63 23.47
CA CYS A 375 4.97 30.32 24.34
C CYS A 375 4.29 31.60 24.85
N SER A 376 2.98 31.52 25.01
CA SER A 376 2.09 32.67 25.24
C SER A 376 2.40 33.48 26.50
N LEU A 377 2.71 34.76 26.32
CA LEU A 377 2.78 35.77 27.40
C LEU A 377 1.46 35.96 28.19
N LYS A 378 0.34 35.34 27.79
CA LYS A 378 -0.90 35.28 28.60
C LYS A 378 -0.90 34.15 29.62
N ASP A 379 -0.14 33.08 29.38
CA ASP A 379 0.09 31.99 30.32
C ASP A 379 1.47 32.17 30.94
N THR A 380 1.52 32.98 32.00
CA THR A 380 2.76 33.35 32.70
C THR A 380 3.48 32.18 33.38
N ASN A 381 2.85 31.00 33.41
CA ASN A 381 3.40 29.76 33.96
C ASN A 381 3.69 28.71 32.87
N SER A 382 3.44 29.01 31.60
CA SER A 382 3.78 28.11 30.49
C SER A 382 5.30 27.88 30.43
N THR A 383 5.70 26.63 30.20
CA THR A 383 7.11 26.22 30.17
C THR A 383 7.49 25.81 28.75
N CYS A 384 8.47 26.51 28.17
CA CYS A 384 9.03 26.13 26.87
C CYS A 384 10.08 25.03 27.05
N LEU A 385 9.99 23.98 26.25
CA LEU A 385 10.99 22.91 26.15
C LEU A 385 11.68 23.02 24.80
N ASN A 386 12.97 23.34 24.80
CA ASN A 386 13.80 23.38 23.61
C ASN A 386 14.13 21.94 23.15
N LEU A 387 14.08 21.69 21.84
CA LEU A 387 14.46 20.43 21.20
C LEU A 387 15.05 20.77 19.81
N ILE A 388 15.92 19.92 19.27
CA ILE A 388 16.57 20.16 17.97
C ILE A 388 15.53 20.45 16.87
N ASN A 389 15.57 21.69 16.33
CA ASN A 389 14.72 22.20 15.26
C ASN A 389 13.22 22.29 15.58
N LYS A 390 12.84 22.34 16.87
CA LYS A 390 11.46 22.55 17.36
C LYS A 390 11.41 22.78 18.87
N PHE A 391 10.66 23.78 19.32
CA PHE A 391 10.26 23.89 20.73
C PHE A 391 8.94 23.16 21.00
N SER A 392 8.61 22.94 22.29
CA SER A 392 7.31 22.45 22.74
C SER A 392 6.86 23.22 24.00
N CYS A 393 5.67 23.84 23.95
CA CYS A 393 5.12 24.56 25.10
C CYS A 393 4.26 23.64 25.99
N VAL A 394 4.63 23.50 27.26
CA VAL A 394 3.80 22.91 28.30
C VAL A 394 2.92 24.01 28.90
N CYS A 395 1.62 23.93 28.66
CA CYS A 395 0.64 24.92 29.11
C CYS A 395 0.15 24.67 30.55
N SER A 396 -0.29 25.74 31.21
CA SER A 396 -1.06 25.67 32.44
C SER A 396 -2.44 25.03 32.21
N PRO A 397 -3.10 24.45 33.24
CA PRO A 397 -4.39 23.74 33.11
C PRO A 397 -5.61 24.56 32.62
N GLU A 398 -5.42 25.84 32.27
CA GLU A 398 -6.47 26.72 31.72
C GLU A 398 -6.15 27.18 30.27
N PHE A 399 -5.06 26.72 29.67
CA PHE A 399 -4.57 27.11 28.34
C PHE A 399 -4.24 25.91 27.45
N THR A 400 -4.34 26.08 26.13
CA THR A 400 -4.13 25.03 25.13
C THR A 400 -3.65 25.58 23.78
N GLY A 401 -3.35 24.68 22.85
CA GLY A 401 -2.67 24.92 21.56
C GLY A 401 -1.15 24.96 21.71
N GLU A 402 -0.43 24.71 20.61
CA GLU A 402 1.05 24.53 20.60
C GLU A 402 1.84 25.69 21.22
N LEU A 403 1.25 26.89 21.25
CA LEU A 403 1.85 28.12 21.78
C LEU A 403 1.20 28.58 23.10
N CYS A 404 0.29 27.80 23.70
CA CYS A 404 -0.53 28.16 24.89
C CYS A 404 -1.32 29.48 24.75
N LYS A 405 -1.60 29.93 23.51
CA LYS A 405 -2.25 31.23 23.23
C LYS A 405 -3.76 31.23 23.49
N THR A 406 -4.39 30.05 23.49
CA THR A 406 -5.83 29.89 23.62
C THR A 406 -6.19 29.46 25.03
N GLY A 407 -6.85 30.35 25.78
CA GLY A 407 -7.46 29.97 27.06
C GLY A 407 -8.66 29.05 26.82
N MET A 408 -8.84 28.02 27.65
CA MET A 408 -9.98 27.08 27.59
C MET A 408 -11.33 27.79 27.75
N SER A 409 -11.35 29.00 28.31
CA SER A 409 -12.51 29.90 28.34
C SER A 409 -13.04 30.29 26.94
N VAL A 410 -12.22 30.21 25.88
CA VAL A 410 -12.67 30.43 24.48
C VAL A 410 -13.51 29.24 23.99
N ILE A 411 -13.14 28.02 24.39
CA ILE A 411 -13.96 26.82 24.11
C ILE A 411 -15.29 26.90 24.87
N ALA A 412 -15.28 27.42 26.11
CA ALA A 412 -16.49 27.74 26.86
C ALA A 412 -17.30 28.95 26.31
N GLN A 413 -16.76 29.70 25.34
CA GLN A 413 -17.52 30.71 24.59
C GLN A 413 -18.13 30.13 23.31
N ALA A 414 -17.48 29.16 22.66
CA ALA A 414 -18.10 28.37 21.59
C ALA A 414 -19.35 27.59 22.09
N ASP A 415 -19.38 27.20 23.36
CA ASP A 415 -20.53 26.60 24.04
C ASP A 415 -21.82 27.47 23.96
N ASN A 416 -21.69 28.79 23.81
CA ASN A 416 -22.83 29.71 23.63
C ASN A 416 -23.35 29.80 22.19
N LEU A 417 -22.62 29.27 21.20
CA LEU A 417 -23.00 29.28 19.77
C LEU A 417 -23.72 28.01 19.32
N VAL A 418 -23.60 26.90 20.07
CA VAL A 418 -24.14 25.57 19.70
C VAL A 418 -25.37 25.19 20.57
N LYS A 419 -26.25 26.19 20.80
CA LYS A 419 -27.56 26.14 21.50
C LYS A 419 -27.56 25.98 23.04
N PRO A 420 -28.59 26.51 23.73
CA PRO A 420 -28.59 26.73 25.19
C PRO A 420 -28.86 25.49 26.05
N ASP A 421 -28.95 24.30 25.45
CA ASP A 421 -29.45 23.09 26.13
C ASP A 421 -28.33 22.24 26.77
N GLY A 422 -27.08 22.69 26.73
CA GLY A 422 -25.94 22.12 27.49
C GLY A 422 -25.45 20.75 27.03
N ALA A 423 -25.94 20.22 25.90
CA ALA A 423 -25.52 18.91 25.40
C ALA A 423 -24.01 18.88 25.08
N LEU A 424 -23.50 19.90 24.40
CA LEU A 424 -22.08 20.00 24.03
C LEU A 424 -21.17 20.20 25.24
N SER A 425 -21.58 21.03 26.21
CA SER A 425 -20.80 21.29 27.43
C SER A 425 -20.51 20.00 28.21
N SER A 426 -21.45 19.04 28.24
CA SER A 426 -21.24 17.75 28.88
C SER A 426 -20.18 16.88 28.18
N ILE A 427 -20.07 16.96 26.85
CA ILE A 427 -19.12 16.17 26.05
C ILE A 427 -17.72 16.80 26.15
N VAL A 428 -17.64 18.11 25.95
CA VAL A 428 -16.38 18.86 26.00
C VAL A 428 -15.80 18.89 27.42
N ALA A 429 -16.62 19.04 28.47
CA ALA A 429 -16.13 19.04 29.85
C ALA A 429 -15.60 17.66 30.30
N ASN A 430 -16.24 16.55 29.91
CA ASN A 430 -15.73 15.22 30.22
C ASN A 430 -14.42 14.92 29.46
N ALA A 431 -14.31 15.32 28.20
CA ALA A 431 -13.09 15.14 27.40
C ALA A 431 -11.93 16.05 27.86
N ALA A 432 -12.24 17.24 28.40
CA ALA A 432 -11.26 18.08 29.08
C ALA A 432 -10.81 17.49 30.43
N GLN A 433 -11.73 16.97 31.25
CA GLN A 433 -11.39 16.38 32.56
C GLN A 433 -10.57 15.08 32.45
N ASN A 434 -10.75 14.29 31.39
CA ASN A 434 -9.99 13.05 31.15
C ASN A 434 -8.67 13.27 30.40
N ASN A 435 -8.25 14.51 30.16
CA ASN A 435 -7.01 14.87 29.44
C ASN A 435 -6.94 14.35 27.98
N THR A 436 -8.08 13.96 27.38
CA THR A 436 -8.15 13.38 26.03
C THR A 436 -8.23 14.40 24.91
N LEU A 437 -8.25 15.71 25.23
CA LEU A 437 -8.17 16.84 24.30
C LEU A 437 -6.89 17.68 24.50
N ALA A 438 -5.84 17.09 25.09
CA ALA A 438 -4.59 17.79 25.37
C ALA A 438 -3.72 18.11 24.13
N VAL A 439 -4.13 17.65 22.94
CA VAL A 439 -3.36 17.80 21.68
C VAL A 439 -4.27 18.26 20.55
N SER A 440 -3.80 19.21 19.73
CA SER A 440 -4.53 19.81 18.59
C SER A 440 -5.23 18.78 17.69
N SER A 441 -4.52 17.72 17.29
CA SER A 441 -5.04 16.63 16.45
C SER A 441 -6.26 15.93 17.07
N THR A 442 -6.22 15.61 18.36
CA THR A 442 -7.31 14.91 19.06
C THR A 442 -8.61 15.73 19.10
N VAL A 443 -8.52 17.06 19.04
CA VAL A 443 -9.68 17.96 18.88
C VAL A 443 -10.23 17.85 17.45
N SER A 444 -9.36 18.00 16.45
CA SER A 444 -9.72 17.95 15.02
C SER A 444 -10.46 16.67 14.64
N GLU A 445 -9.88 15.51 14.98
CA GLU A 445 -10.48 14.18 14.77
C GLU A 445 -11.75 13.90 15.62
N SER A 446 -12.17 14.83 16.47
CA SER A 446 -13.39 14.71 17.29
C SER A 446 -14.49 15.66 16.84
N VAL A 447 -14.20 16.56 15.88
CA VAL A 447 -15.17 17.50 15.32
C VAL A 447 -16.31 16.77 14.62
N SER A 448 -16.05 15.76 13.80
CA SER A 448 -17.09 15.05 13.03
C SER A 448 -18.08 14.29 13.91
N TYR A 449 -17.59 13.64 14.99
CA TYR A 449 -18.40 12.99 16.03
C TYR A 449 -19.32 13.99 16.74
N VAL A 450 -18.88 15.25 16.88
CA VAL A 450 -19.69 16.35 17.43
C VAL A 450 -20.66 16.92 16.39
N THR A 451 -20.22 17.18 15.15
CA THR A 451 -21.10 17.76 14.12
C THR A 451 -22.18 16.77 13.69
N ALA A 452 -21.92 15.46 13.73
CA ALA A 452 -22.91 14.42 13.46
C ALA A 452 -24.07 14.36 14.47
N SER A 453 -23.96 14.97 15.66
CA SER A 453 -25.11 15.14 16.56
C SER A 453 -26.03 16.31 16.18
N LEU A 454 -25.61 17.18 15.26
CA LEU A 454 -26.36 18.35 14.78
C LEU A 454 -27.14 18.01 13.50
N THR A 455 -28.29 18.66 13.28
CA THR A 455 -29.01 18.48 12.01
C THR A 455 -28.24 19.13 10.85
N ALA A 456 -28.41 18.63 9.63
CA ALA A 456 -27.76 19.19 8.44
C ALA A 456 -28.05 20.70 8.25
N ALA A 457 -29.23 21.17 8.66
CA ALA A 457 -29.63 22.58 8.62
C ALA A 457 -29.01 23.46 9.74
N GLU A 458 -28.36 22.85 10.72
CA GLU A 458 -27.53 23.51 11.74
C GLU A 458 -26.07 23.49 11.34
N ARG A 459 -25.54 22.32 10.90
CA ARG A 459 -24.19 22.22 10.32
C ARG A 459 -23.97 23.22 9.19
N ALA A 460 -24.96 23.36 8.29
CA ALA A 460 -24.90 24.31 7.17
C ALA A 460 -24.78 25.79 7.58
N LYS A 461 -25.05 26.15 8.83
CA LYS A 461 -24.92 27.52 9.38
C LYS A 461 -23.62 27.76 10.14
N LEU A 462 -22.86 26.71 10.42
CA LEU A 462 -21.57 26.78 11.13
C LEU A 462 -20.37 26.87 10.18
N SER A 463 -20.60 26.78 8.88
CA SER A 463 -19.60 26.84 7.80
C SER A 463 -19.93 27.98 6.84
N TRP A 464 -18.92 28.51 6.14
CA TRP A 464 -19.07 29.61 5.18
C TRP A 464 -20.16 29.37 4.14
N SER A 465 -20.78 30.46 3.66
CA SER A 465 -21.67 30.46 2.50
C SER A 465 -20.94 30.78 1.20
N LEU A 466 -21.53 30.41 0.06
CA LEU A 466 -20.94 30.60 -1.27
C LEU A 466 -20.64 32.07 -1.59
N ASP A 467 -21.53 32.98 -1.16
CA ASP A 467 -21.43 34.44 -1.34
C ASP A 467 -20.40 35.10 -0.41
N GLN A 468 -20.08 34.49 0.74
CA GLN A 468 -18.95 34.90 1.59
C GLN A 468 -17.62 34.43 1.01
N MET A 469 -17.57 33.19 0.51
CA MET A 469 -16.34 32.55 0.05
C MET A 469 -15.91 33.00 -1.36
N VAL A 470 -16.84 33.23 -2.29
CA VAL A 470 -16.53 33.53 -3.72
C VAL A 470 -16.77 35.00 -4.03
N MET A 471 -15.68 35.75 -4.25
CA MET A 471 -15.73 37.17 -4.63
C MET A 471 -16.20 37.37 -6.08
N TRP A 472 -15.73 36.54 -7.00
CA TRP A 472 -16.20 36.50 -8.38
C TRP A 472 -15.94 35.13 -9.01
N CYS A 473 -16.73 34.78 -10.01
CA CYS A 473 -16.60 33.57 -10.82
C CYS A 473 -16.87 33.95 -12.28
N THR A 474 -16.03 33.45 -13.18
CA THR A 474 -16.27 33.50 -14.63
C THR A 474 -16.05 32.12 -15.27
N TYR A 475 -16.78 31.85 -16.36
CA TYR A 475 -16.61 30.68 -17.21
C TYR A 475 -16.69 31.12 -18.68
N GLU A 476 -15.70 30.77 -19.50
CA GLU A 476 -15.56 31.29 -20.88
C GLU A 476 -15.65 32.83 -20.95
N GLU A 477 -14.95 33.50 -20.02
CA GLU A 477 -14.96 34.96 -19.78
C GLU A 477 -16.34 35.59 -19.46
N ARG A 478 -17.34 34.79 -19.04
CA ARG A 478 -18.68 35.27 -18.64
C ARG A 478 -18.95 35.01 -17.16
N GLU A 479 -19.61 35.94 -16.48
CA GLU A 479 -19.94 35.82 -15.05
C GLU A 479 -20.82 34.60 -14.73
N CYS A 480 -20.55 33.96 -13.58
CA CYS A 480 -21.34 32.84 -13.06
C CYS A 480 -22.53 33.33 -12.23
N ASN A 481 -23.68 32.65 -12.32
CA ASN A 481 -24.77 32.80 -11.36
C ASN A 481 -24.57 31.83 -10.19
N MET A 482 -24.43 32.36 -8.98
CA MET A 482 -24.17 31.56 -7.77
C MET A 482 -25.34 30.64 -7.37
N GLU A 483 -26.59 31.03 -7.62
CA GLU A 483 -27.77 30.20 -7.32
C GLU A 483 -28.05 29.14 -8.39
N GLY A 484 -27.61 29.39 -9.64
CA GLY A 484 -28.01 28.60 -10.81
C GLY A 484 -26.93 27.69 -11.42
N HIS A 485 -25.64 27.95 -11.15
CA HIS A 485 -24.51 27.20 -11.72
C HIS A 485 -23.78 26.31 -10.69
N PHE A 486 -24.06 26.48 -9.40
CA PHE A 486 -23.48 25.73 -8.29
C PHE A 486 -24.55 24.93 -7.54
N ALA A 487 -24.16 23.79 -6.97
CA ALA A 487 -24.93 23.12 -5.92
C ALA A 487 -24.08 23.03 -4.65
N GLY A 488 -24.68 23.40 -3.51
CA GLY A 488 -24.06 23.20 -2.20
C GLY A 488 -24.45 21.85 -1.59
N PHE A 489 -23.50 21.20 -0.92
CA PHE A 489 -23.76 20.08 -0.02
C PHE A 489 -23.01 20.28 1.31
N ASN A 490 -23.50 19.66 2.38
CA ASN A 490 -22.93 19.79 3.72
C ASN A 490 -22.36 18.45 4.20
N ASP A 491 -21.03 18.36 4.17
CA ASP A 491 -20.24 17.21 4.58
C ASP A 491 -19.88 17.28 6.08
N PRO A 492 -19.80 16.16 6.82
CA PRO A 492 -19.45 16.16 8.25
C PRO A 492 -18.04 16.66 8.56
N VAL A 493 -17.10 16.52 7.62
CA VAL A 493 -15.66 16.79 7.78
C VAL A 493 -15.22 18.02 6.98
N LEU A 494 -15.67 18.16 5.73
CA LEU A 494 -15.35 19.29 4.84
C LEU A 494 -16.26 20.52 5.04
N GLY A 495 -17.37 20.39 5.77
CA GLY A 495 -18.33 21.49 5.96
C GLY A 495 -19.17 21.78 4.72
N ASN A 496 -19.39 23.06 4.39
CA ASN A 496 -20.15 23.46 3.20
C ASN A 496 -19.26 23.39 1.95
N CYS A 497 -19.47 22.36 1.12
CA CYS A 497 -18.84 22.22 -0.18
C CYS A 497 -19.76 22.71 -1.31
N TYR A 498 -19.16 23.25 -2.37
CA TYR A 498 -19.89 23.81 -3.52
C TYR A 498 -19.35 23.27 -4.85
N THR A 499 -20.20 22.56 -5.59
CA THR A 499 -19.88 21.94 -6.89
C THR A 499 -20.35 22.85 -8.03
N PHE A 500 -19.44 23.26 -8.91
CA PHE A 500 -19.78 23.94 -10.17
C PHE A 500 -20.23 22.93 -11.24
N ASN A 501 -21.22 23.28 -12.08
CA ASN A 501 -21.81 22.41 -13.10
C ASN A 501 -22.30 21.03 -12.57
N PRO A 502 -23.08 21.00 -11.47
CA PRO A 502 -23.57 19.75 -10.86
C PRO A 502 -24.52 18.96 -11.79
N GLU A 503 -24.77 17.68 -11.50
CA GLU A 503 -25.67 16.79 -12.28
C GLU A 503 -26.99 17.47 -12.68
N ASN A 504 -27.68 18.04 -11.69
CA ASN A 504 -28.98 18.72 -11.84
C ASN A 504 -28.88 20.21 -12.23
N SER A 505 -27.74 20.66 -12.78
CA SER A 505 -27.56 22.05 -13.23
C SER A 505 -28.59 22.46 -14.28
N THR A 506 -29.12 23.68 -14.15
CA THR A 506 -30.02 24.29 -15.15
C THR A 506 -29.36 24.48 -16.52
N ARG A 507 -28.03 24.48 -16.58
CA ARG A 507 -27.23 24.60 -17.79
C ARG A 507 -26.04 23.65 -17.75
N ASP A 508 -25.88 22.87 -18.81
CA ASP A 508 -24.80 21.90 -18.98
C ASP A 508 -23.55 22.61 -19.53
N PHE A 509 -22.56 22.89 -18.67
CA PHE A 509 -21.33 23.58 -19.08
C PHE A 509 -20.35 22.63 -19.78
N LYS A 510 -19.82 23.06 -20.93
CA LYS A 510 -18.87 22.31 -21.77
C LYS A 510 -17.81 23.26 -22.28
N ALA A 511 -16.55 22.84 -22.26
CA ALA A 511 -15.45 23.67 -22.74
C ALA A 511 -15.44 23.68 -24.27
N VAL A 512 -15.77 24.82 -24.88
CA VAL A 512 -15.73 25.02 -26.34
C VAL A 512 -14.34 25.52 -26.78
N GLN A 513 -13.55 26.05 -25.83
CA GLN A 513 -12.20 26.56 -26.04
C GLN A 513 -11.21 25.96 -25.02
N ALA A 514 -9.98 25.68 -25.46
CA ALA A 514 -8.87 25.28 -24.60
C ALA A 514 -8.01 26.48 -24.14
N GLY A 515 -7.27 26.29 -23.06
CA GLY A 515 -6.52 27.33 -22.36
C GLY A 515 -7.37 28.13 -21.38
N GLU A 516 -6.71 28.93 -20.55
CA GLU A 516 -7.29 29.60 -19.36
C GLU A 516 -8.59 30.38 -19.63
N LYS A 517 -8.66 31.12 -20.73
CA LYS A 517 -9.85 31.88 -21.15
C LYS A 517 -11.09 31.00 -21.40
N GLY A 518 -10.91 29.73 -21.75
CA GLY A 518 -11.99 28.77 -22.01
C GLY A 518 -12.41 27.94 -20.79
N GLY A 519 -11.79 28.19 -19.63
CA GLY A 519 -12.05 27.47 -18.39
C GLY A 519 -13.02 28.17 -17.44
N LEU A 520 -13.06 27.62 -16.22
CA LEU A 520 -13.59 28.25 -15.02
C LEU A 520 -12.48 29.08 -14.37
N ALA A 521 -12.76 30.31 -13.95
CA ALA A 521 -11.84 31.13 -13.15
C ALA A 521 -12.62 31.76 -11.98
N MET A 522 -12.09 31.63 -10.77
CA MET A 522 -12.75 32.08 -9.53
C MET A 522 -11.76 32.76 -8.60
N MET A 523 -12.17 33.87 -7.99
CA MET A 523 -11.46 34.49 -6.87
C MET A 523 -12.26 34.30 -5.60
N MET A 524 -11.57 33.88 -4.55
CA MET A 524 -12.15 33.53 -3.26
C MET A 524 -11.49 34.32 -2.13
N ASN A 525 -12.27 34.59 -1.08
CA ASN A 525 -11.84 35.23 0.14
C ASN A 525 -11.97 34.23 1.30
N ILE A 526 -10.86 33.89 1.90
CA ILE A 526 -10.71 32.95 3.01
C ILE A 526 -10.06 33.68 4.18
N ASP A 527 -10.86 34.31 5.03
CA ASP A 527 -10.32 35.08 6.16
C ASP A 527 -9.67 34.11 7.16
N GLN A 528 -8.36 34.25 7.38
CA GLN A 528 -7.61 33.38 8.28
C GLN A 528 -8.01 33.56 9.76
N SER A 529 -8.71 34.65 10.11
CA SER A 529 -9.22 34.86 11.47
C SER A 529 -10.50 34.07 11.78
N ASP A 530 -11.21 33.57 10.77
CA ASP A 530 -12.37 32.67 10.91
C ASP A 530 -11.98 31.18 11.05
N TYR A 531 -10.67 30.84 10.94
CA TYR A 531 -10.21 29.45 11.03
C TYR A 531 -10.24 28.94 12.47
N VAL A 532 -10.67 27.68 12.65
CA VAL A 532 -10.53 26.99 13.93
C VAL A 532 -9.04 26.80 14.26
N SER A 533 -8.65 27.05 15.51
CA SER A 533 -7.25 27.21 15.92
C SER A 533 -6.39 25.93 15.86
N TRP A 534 -6.96 24.81 15.42
CA TRP A 534 -6.32 23.52 15.19
C TRP A 534 -6.21 23.18 13.69
N THR A 535 -6.30 24.18 12.80
CA THR A 535 -6.17 23.96 11.34
C THR A 535 -4.71 24.06 10.90
N ASP A 536 -4.09 22.93 10.56
CA ASP A 536 -2.65 22.86 10.24
C ASP A 536 -2.25 23.57 8.93
N VAL A 537 -3.21 23.78 8.01
CA VAL A 537 -2.94 24.37 6.68
C VAL A 537 -4.03 25.36 6.28
N ALA A 538 -3.66 26.63 6.08
CA ALA A 538 -4.53 27.64 5.50
C ALA A 538 -4.69 27.45 3.98
N GLY A 539 -5.93 27.39 3.48
CA GLY A 539 -6.21 27.18 2.07
C GLY A 539 -7.57 26.50 1.80
N ILE A 540 -7.94 26.39 0.52
CA ILE A 540 -9.14 25.68 0.07
C ILE A 540 -8.76 24.39 -0.68
N ARG A 541 -9.44 23.28 -0.39
CA ARG A 541 -9.30 22.02 -1.15
C ARG A 541 -10.15 22.10 -2.41
N VAL A 542 -9.52 21.99 -3.58
CA VAL A 542 -10.22 21.88 -4.87
C VAL A 542 -10.24 20.41 -5.30
N PHE A 543 -11.42 19.91 -5.65
CA PHE A 543 -11.66 18.56 -6.15
C PHE A 543 -12.08 18.64 -7.61
N ILE A 544 -11.68 17.67 -8.44
CA ILE A 544 -12.06 17.58 -9.86
C ILE A 544 -12.48 16.14 -10.13
N HIS A 545 -13.76 15.96 -10.43
CA HIS A 545 -14.48 14.69 -10.46
C HIS A 545 -15.49 14.68 -11.62
N ASP A 546 -16.06 13.52 -11.97
CA ASP A 546 -17.14 13.47 -12.97
C ASP A 546 -18.46 14.08 -12.45
N LYS A 547 -19.31 14.52 -13.38
CA LYS A 547 -20.62 15.12 -13.08
C LYS A 547 -21.56 14.18 -12.30
N HIS A 548 -21.37 12.86 -12.43
CA HIS A 548 -22.13 11.82 -11.73
C HIS A 548 -21.40 11.25 -10.49
N GLU A 549 -20.19 11.74 -10.20
CA GLU A 549 -19.32 11.30 -9.11
C GLU A 549 -19.50 12.18 -7.85
N LEU A 550 -19.26 11.59 -6.68
CA LEU A 550 -19.31 12.28 -5.39
C LEU A 550 -17.90 12.47 -4.83
N VAL A 551 -17.72 13.60 -4.14
CA VAL A 551 -16.48 13.97 -3.45
C VAL A 551 -16.52 13.52 -1.98
N TYR A 552 -15.38 13.06 -1.48
CA TYR A 552 -15.17 12.66 -0.08
C TYR A 552 -13.99 13.42 0.55
N PRO A 553 -13.86 13.48 1.89
CA PRO A 553 -12.80 14.25 2.57
C PRO A 553 -11.37 13.87 2.19
N ASP A 554 -11.19 12.60 1.83
CA ASP A 554 -9.96 11.92 1.43
C ASP A 554 -9.85 11.70 -0.11
N SER A 555 -10.83 12.15 -0.89
CA SER A 555 -10.72 12.17 -2.36
C SER A 555 -9.51 13.00 -2.81
N VAL A 556 -8.90 12.59 -3.93
CA VAL A 556 -7.76 13.30 -4.53
C VAL A 556 -8.13 14.76 -4.78
N SER A 557 -7.39 15.65 -4.12
CA SER A 557 -7.67 17.08 -4.09
C SER A 557 -6.39 17.90 -4.12
N TYR A 558 -6.52 19.19 -4.46
CA TYR A 558 -5.42 20.12 -4.51
C TYR A 558 -5.68 21.30 -3.56
N THR A 559 -4.95 21.35 -2.45
CA THR A 559 -5.04 22.45 -1.46
C THR A 559 -4.40 23.71 -2.03
N VAL A 560 -5.22 24.68 -2.44
CA VAL A 560 -4.80 25.98 -2.91
C VAL A 560 -4.50 26.90 -1.73
N THR A 561 -3.31 27.50 -1.74
CA THR A 561 -2.79 28.35 -0.66
C THR A 561 -3.18 29.82 -0.86
N PRO A 562 -3.48 30.56 0.22
CA PRO A 562 -3.65 32.01 0.15
C PRO A 562 -2.45 32.72 -0.48
N GLY A 563 -2.71 33.89 -1.06
CA GLY A 563 -1.70 34.74 -1.70
C GLY A 563 -1.27 34.26 -3.09
N THR A 564 -1.88 33.19 -3.60
CA THR A 564 -1.54 32.60 -4.89
C THR A 564 -2.69 32.62 -5.90
N VAL A 565 -2.31 32.84 -7.15
CA VAL A 565 -3.07 32.44 -8.34
C VAL A 565 -2.62 31.03 -8.68
N THR A 566 -3.55 30.08 -8.75
CA THR A 566 -3.31 28.68 -9.10
C THR A 566 -4.01 28.32 -10.40
N ALA A 567 -3.24 27.98 -11.43
CA ALA A 567 -3.72 27.50 -12.71
C ALA A 567 -3.68 25.96 -12.73
N MET A 568 -4.85 25.33 -12.82
CA MET A 568 -5.07 23.89 -12.89
C MET A 568 -5.38 23.48 -14.33
N ILE A 569 -4.45 22.78 -14.94
CA ILE A 569 -4.58 22.22 -16.28
C ILE A 569 -5.17 20.82 -16.15
N ILE A 570 -6.30 20.55 -16.79
CA ILE A 570 -6.97 19.23 -16.76
C ILE A 570 -6.94 18.51 -18.11
N SER A 571 -6.93 17.18 -18.05
CA SER A 571 -7.17 16.29 -19.18
C SER A 571 -8.11 15.15 -18.76
N ARG A 572 -9.07 14.81 -19.62
CA ARG A 572 -10.11 13.80 -19.34
C ARG A 572 -9.77 12.47 -20.00
N THR A 573 -9.69 11.42 -19.21
CA THR A 573 -9.63 10.03 -19.68
C THR A 573 -10.99 9.37 -19.45
N GLU A 574 -11.45 8.53 -20.38
CA GLU A 574 -12.70 7.77 -20.27
C GLU A 574 -12.41 6.30 -20.53
N THR A 575 -12.63 5.46 -19.52
CA THR A 575 -12.43 4.01 -19.57
C THR A 575 -13.79 3.31 -19.68
N GLN A 576 -13.98 2.54 -20.75
CA GLN A 576 -15.16 1.71 -20.98
C GLN A 576 -14.76 0.23 -20.99
N ARG A 577 -15.23 -0.52 -19.99
CA ARG A 577 -14.92 -1.94 -19.76
C ARG A 577 -16.08 -2.82 -20.24
N LEU A 578 -15.78 -4.06 -20.65
CA LEU A 578 -16.80 -5.04 -21.00
C LEU A 578 -17.26 -5.79 -19.74
N GLY A 579 -18.58 -5.81 -19.51
CA GLY A 579 -19.18 -6.63 -18.46
C GLY A 579 -19.24 -8.12 -18.81
N ALA A 580 -19.89 -8.89 -17.95
CA ALA A 580 -20.02 -10.33 -18.12
C ALA A 580 -20.68 -10.67 -19.48
N PRO A 581 -20.18 -11.67 -20.23
CA PRO A 581 -19.20 -12.69 -19.82
C PRO A 581 -17.72 -12.34 -20.09
N PHE A 582 -17.40 -11.12 -20.54
CA PHE A 582 -16.04 -10.78 -21.00
C PHE A 582 -15.13 -10.22 -19.89
N GLY A 583 -15.71 -9.58 -18.89
CA GLY A 583 -15.02 -9.06 -17.70
C GLY A 583 -15.98 -8.86 -16.53
N GLU A 584 -15.44 -8.55 -15.35
CA GLU A 584 -16.23 -8.27 -14.15
C GLU A 584 -16.29 -6.76 -13.88
N CYS A 585 -17.31 -6.11 -14.44
CA CYS A 585 -17.67 -4.74 -14.12
C CYS A 585 -19.18 -4.60 -13.87
N THR A 586 -19.59 -3.53 -13.20
CA THR A 586 -21.00 -3.12 -13.09
C THR A 586 -21.18 -1.63 -13.35
N SER A 587 -22.40 -1.22 -13.69
CA SER A 587 -22.84 0.19 -13.61
C SER A 587 -24.06 0.36 -12.71
N ASP A 588 -24.52 -0.72 -12.06
CA ASP A 588 -25.71 -0.72 -11.22
C ASP A 588 -25.36 -0.92 -9.75
N LYS A 589 -25.74 0.04 -8.90
CA LYS A 589 -25.52 -0.03 -7.45
C LYS A 589 -26.36 -1.08 -6.75
N TYR A 590 -27.42 -1.59 -7.36
CA TYR A 590 -28.19 -2.72 -6.83
C TYR A 590 -27.53 -4.08 -7.08
N SER A 591 -26.40 -4.13 -7.80
CA SER A 591 -25.62 -5.36 -8.02
C SER A 591 -24.65 -5.71 -6.88
N VAL A 592 -24.41 -4.79 -5.94
CA VAL A 592 -23.58 -5.00 -4.75
C VAL A 592 -24.44 -5.13 -3.47
N PRO A 593 -23.96 -5.79 -2.41
CA PRO A 593 -24.80 -6.10 -1.23
C PRO A 593 -25.30 -4.87 -0.46
N SER A 594 -24.52 -3.79 -0.46
CA SER A 594 -24.79 -2.57 0.31
C SER A 594 -24.16 -1.36 -0.40
N TYR A 595 -24.92 -0.27 -0.55
CA TYR A 595 -24.45 0.97 -1.15
C TYR A 595 -25.25 2.16 -0.59
N TYR A 596 -24.62 3.00 0.23
CA TYR A 596 -25.31 4.08 0.98
C TYR A 596 -25.26 5.45 0.30
N TYR A 597 -24.59 5.56 -0.85
CA TYR A 597 -24.38 6.82 -1.55
C TYR A 597 -25.48 7.13 -2.59
N PRO A 598 -25.86 8.41 -2.78
CA PRO A 598 -26.69 8.84 -3.89
C PRO A 598 -25.96 8.71 -5.24
N GLY A 599 -26.62 9.04 -6.35
CA GLY A 599 -26.03 8.99 -7.69
C GLY A 599 -25.83 7.56 -8.25
N GLN A 600 -24.82 7.42 -9.12
CA GLN A 600 -24.46 6.17 -9.80
C GLN A 600 -23.53 5.27 -8.94
N TYR A 601 -23.16 4.10 -9.47
CA TYR A 601 -22.21 3.20 -8.80
C TYR A 601 -20.76 3.65 -8.96
N MET A 602 -20.04 3.75 -7.83
CA MET A 602 -18.62 4.05 -7.74
C MET A 602 -17.92 2.98 -6.88
N ILE A 603 -16.69 2.61 -7.22
CA ILE A 603 -15.92 1.65 -6.41
C ILE A 603 -15.66 2.18 -4.99
N GLU A 604 -15.31 3.46 -4.86
CA GLU A 604 -15.13 4.15 -3.58
C GLU A 604 -16.39 4.11 -2.70
N GLY A 605 -17.54 4.43 -3.28
CA GLY A 605 -18.83 4.38 -2.56
C GLY A 605 -19.18 2.97 -2.09
N CYS A 606 -18.80 1.93 -2.86
CA CYS A 606 -18.97 0.54 -2.46
C CYS A 606 -18.03 0.14 -1.31
N LEU A 607 -16.73 0.47 -1.40
CA LEU A 607 -15.74 0.18 -0.37
C LEU A 607 -16.11 0.83 0.97
N ARG A 608 -16.52 2.11 0.95
CA ARG A 608 -16.97 2.85 2.14
C ARG A 608 -18.29 2.34 2.70
N SER A 609 -19.21 1.91 1.84
CA SER A 609 -20.45 1.25 2.30
C SER A 609 -20.14 -0.08 2.99
N CYS A 610 -19.19 -0.85 2.47
CA CYS A 610 -18.72 -2.10 3.08
C CYS A 610 -17.96 -1.88 4.40
N TYR A 611 -17.14 -0.82 4.50
CA TYR A 611 -16.53 -0.35 5.74
C TYR A 611 -17.59 -0.08 6.82
N GLN A 612 -18.61 0.73 6.50
CA GLN A 612 -19.72 1.02 7.41
C GLN A 612 -20.44 -0.25 7.87
N ASP A 613 -20.61 -1.20 6.96
CA ASP A 613 -21.25 -2.48 7.22
C ASP A 613 -20.40 -3.39 8.14
N ALA A 614 -19.07 -3.33 8.04
CA ALA A 614 -18.14 -4.07 8.89
C ALA A 614 -17.99 -3.42 10.28
N LEU A 615 -17.88 -2.09 10.33
CA LEU A 615 -17.85 -1.32 11.58
C LEU A 615 -19.16 -1.49 12.37
N TYR A 616 -20.32 -1.42 11.71
CA TYR A 616 -21.61 -1.62 12.36
C TYR A 616 -21.77 -3.02 12.97
N LYS A 617 -21.20 -4.07 12.35
CA LYS A 617 -21.18 -5.44 12.89
C LYS A 617 -20.30 -5.57 14.14
N MET A 618 -19.33 -4.68 14.35
CA MET A 618 -18.39 -4.74 15.48
C MET A 618 -18.77 -3.75 16.60
N CYS A 619 -18.92 -2.46 16.28
CA CYS A 619 -19.17 -1.38 17.24
C CYS A 619 -20.67 -1.07 17.43
N GLY A 620 -21.57 -1.64 16.63
CA GLY A 620 -23.02 -1.41 16.73
C GLY A 620 -23.47 0.02 16.34
N CYS A 621 -22.60 0.76 15.67
CA CYS A 621 -22.81 2.12 15.17
C CYS A 621 -22.04 2.31 13.85
N MET A 622 -22.39 3.34 13.09
CA MET A 622 -21.72 3.71 11.84
C MET A 622 -20.90 4.99 12.02
N ASP A 623 -19.79 5.09 11.29
CA ASP A 623 -18.84 6.20 11.34
C ASP A 623 -19.53 7.52 10.94
N PRO A 624 -19.42 8.60 11.74
CA PRO A 624 -19.98 9.90 11.39
C PRO A 624 -19.35 10.55 10.14
N ASP A 625 -18.15 10.13 9.72
CA ASP A 625 -17.43 10.74 8.59
C ASP A 625 -18.02 10.39 7.21
N TYR A 626 -18.87 9.36 7.12
CA TYR A 626 -19.48 8.89 5.87
C TYR A 626 -21.01 8.82 5.97
N PRO A 627 -21.76 8.81 4.83
CA PRO A 627 -23.21 8.70 4.85
C PRO A 627 -23.76 7.47 5.58
N ILE A 628 -24.81 7.69 6.37
CA ILE A 628 -25.49 6.69 7.21
C ILE A 628 -26.95 6.58 6.73
N PRO A 629 -27.48 5.37 6.48
CA PRO A 629 -28.87 5.18 6.10
C PRO A 629 -29.84 5.43 7.28
N GLU A 630 -31.09 5.79 6.98
CA GLU A 630 -32.09 6.23 7.96
C GLU A 630 -32.45 5.20 9.04
N ASP A 631 -32.15 3.91 8.83
CA ASP A 631 -32.39 2.82 9.79
C ASP A 631 -31.18 2.51 10.70
N LYS A 632 -30.12 3.34 10.65
CA LYS A 632 -28.87 3.19 11.40
C LYS A 632 -28.56 4.45 12.22
N LYS A 633 -27.59 4.33 13.12
CA LYS A 633 -27.14 5.42 14.02
C LYS A 633 -25.65 5.69 13.85
N ALA A 634 -25.27 6.96 13.98
CA ALA A 634 -23.88 7.36 14.11
C ALA A 634 -23.24 6.81 15.39
N CYS A 635 -21.92 6.64 15.39
CA CYS A 635 -21.13 6.47 16.60
C CYS A 635 -21.07 7.80 17.36
N ALA A 636 -21.36 7.76 18.65
CA ALA A 636 -21.12 8.89 19.55
C ALA A 636 -19.64 8.89 20.01
N LEU A 637 -19.18 9.99 20.60
CA LEU A 637 -17.76 10.20 20.93
C LEU A 637 -17.21 9.16 21.92
N ASP A 638 -18.06 8.58 22.77
CA ASP A 638 -17.71 7.49 23.69
C ASP A 638 -17.30 6.19 22.97
N LEU A 639 -17.75 6.00 21.73
CA LEU A 639 -17.42 4.85 20.88
C LEU A 639 -16.27 5.13 19.88
N LYS A 640 -15.67 6.33 19.88
CA LYS A 640 -14.52 6.67 19.02
C LYS A 640 -13.35 5.70 19.20
N THR A 641 -13.12 5.18 20.42
CA THR A 641 -12.09 4.16 20.68
C THR A 641 -12.34 2.90 19.86
N CYS A 642 -13.59 2.39 19.80
CA CYS A 642 -13.96 1.23 19.00
C CYS A 642 -13.70 1.46 17.50
N VAL A 643 -13.97 2.66 16.98
CA VAL A 643 -13.66 3.01 15.58
C VAL A 643 -12.15 3.07 15.34
N SER A 644 -11.37 3.64 16.28
CA SER A 644 -9.90 3.66 16.17
C SER A 644 -9.26 2.26 16.28
N GLU A 645 -9.80 1.38 17.13
CA GLU A 645 -9.38 -0.01 17.24
C GLU A 645 -9.78 -0.83 16.01
N PHE A 646 -10.96 -0.56 15.43
CA PHE A 646 -11.36 -1.14 14.14
C PHE A 646 -10.37 -0.73 13.04
N ASN A 647 -10.09 0.58 12.91
CA ASN A 647 -9.17 1.10 11.89
C ASN A 647 -7.73 0.63 12.07
N ALA A 648 -7.26 0.45 13.31
CA ALA A 648 -5.93 -0.09 13.59
C ALA A 648 -5.80 -1.60 13.27
N ASN A 649 -6.83 -2.39 13.54
CA ASN A 649 -6.78 -3.86 13.37
C ASN A 649 -7.29 -4.35 12.00
N TYR A 650 -8.09 -3.55 11.29
CA TYR A 650 -8.79 -3.94 10.07
C TYR A 650 -8.61 -2.96 8.90
N SER A 651 -7.45 -2.27 8.81
CA SER A 651 -7.14 -1.31 7.74
C SER A 651 -7.08 -1.90 6.31
N ASP A 652 -7.14 -3.23 6.15
CA ASP A 652 -7.16 -3.92 4.85
C ASP A 652 -8.61 -4.32 4.47
N PRO A 653 -9.18 -3.76 3.38
CA PRO A 653 -10.55 -4.08 2.94
C PRO A 653 -10.82 -5.55 2.60
N THR A 654 -9.77 -6.36 2.36
CA THR A 654 -9.93 -7.80 2.13
C THR A 654 -10.43 -8.53 3.38
N LEU A 655 -10.12 -8.03 4.59
CA LEU A 655 -10.57 -8.59 5.87
C LEU A 655 -12.09 -8.47 6.06
N TRP A 656 -12.74 -7.54 5.37
CA TRP A 656 -14.19 -7.34 5.42
C TRP A 656 -14.96 -8.19 4.41
N ASN A 657 -14.28 -8.93 3.52
CA ASN A 657 -14.86 -9.74 2.43
C ASN A 657 -15.75 -8.91 1.47
N CYS A 658 -15.34 -7.67 1.19
CA CYS A 658 -16.06 -6.76 0.28
C CYS A 658 -16.04 -7.26 -1.17
N LYS A 659 -17.19 -7.18 -1.85
CA LYS A 659 -17.33 -7.48 -3.28
C LYS A 659 -17.73 -6.24 -4.05
N CYS A 660 -16.75 -5.41 -4.37
CA CYS A 660 -16.89 -4.19 -5.14
C CYS A 660 -16.26 -4.37 -6.53
N PRO A 661 -17.01 -4.83 -7.55
CA PRO A 661 -16.51 -4.91 -8.92
C PRO A 661 -16.19 -3.51 -9.47
N LEU A 662 -15.36 -3.44 -10.51
CA LEU A 662 -15.01 -2.16 -11.15
C LEU A 662 -16.23 -1.52 -11.84
N PRO A 663 -16.30 -0.18 -11.93
CA PRO A 663 -17.32 0.48 -12.74
C PRO A 663 -17.10 0.18 -14.24
N CYS A 664 -18.17 -0.11 -14.99
CA CYS A 664 -18.07 -0.39 -16.42
C CYS A 664 -17.73 0.86 -17.25
N ASN A 665 -18.20 2.04 -16.83
CA ASN A 665 -17.78 3.32 -17.36
C ASN A 665 -17.10 4.09 -16.23
N GLN A 666 -15.90 4.60 -16.48
CA GLN A 666 -15.12 5.40 -15.53
C GLN A 666 -14.55 6.62 -16.26
N ILE A 667 -14.53 7.77 -15.59
CA ILE A 667 -14.06 9.04 -16.14
C ILE A 667 -13.04 9.59 -15.14
N ASP A 668 -11.79 9.68 -15.57
CA ASP A 668 -10.65 10.03 -14.73
C ASP A 668 -10.04 11.36 -15.19
N PHE A 669 -9.71 12.26 -14.25
CA PHE A 669 -9.10 13.56 -14.56
C PHE A 669 -7.62 13.59 -14.16
N ILE A 670 -6.75 13.82 -15.14
CA ILE A 670 -5.33 14.09 -14.90
C ILE A 670 -5.18 15.60 -14.68
N ILE A 671 -4.68 15.98 -13.49
CA ILE A 671 -4.53 17.38 -13.06
C ILE A 671 -3.04 17.74 -13.05
N SER A 672 -2.68 18.85 -13.71
CA SER A 672 -1.37 19.47 -13.67
C SER A 672 -1.51 20.92 -13.20
N ALA A 673 -1.20 21.18 -11.94
CA ALA A 673 -1.40 22.49 -11.33
C ALA A 673 -0.09 23.28 -11.16
N SER A 674 -0.17 24.59 -11.36
CA SER A 674 0.94 25.54 -11.20
C SER A 674 0.49 26.74 -10.36
N ARG A 675 1.41 27.35 -9.59
CA ARG A 675 1.10 28.47 -8.69
C ARG A 675 2.02 29.67 -8.95
N THR A 676 1.49 30.87 -8.84
CA THR A 676 2.27 32.12 -8.74
C THR A 676 1.71 32.97 -7.60
N LYS A 677 2.55 33.78 -6.94
CA LYS A 677 2.04 34.86 -6.07
C LYS A 677 1.25 35.88 -6.89
N PHE A 678 0.30 36.58 -6.26
CA PHE A 678 -0.44 37.67 -6.89
C PHE A 678 0.49 38.75 -7.44
N ARG A 679 0.29 39.14 -8.72
CA ARG A 679 1.04 40.21 -9.38
C ARG A 679 0.24 41.53 -9.50
N LYS A 680 -1.06 41.51 -9.21
CA LYS A 680 -1.95 42.68 -9.32
C LYS A 680 -2.39 43.16 -7.94
N VAL A 681 -1.93 44.35 -7.57
CA VAL A 681 -2.44 45.12 -6.45
C VAL A 681 -3.87 45.59 -6.77
N PRO A 682 -4.89 45.35 -5.93
CA PRO A 682 -6.20 45.95 -6.13
C PRO A 682 -6.10 47.48 -5.95
N PRO A 683 -6.80 48.30 -6.77
CA PRO A 683 -6.62 49.76 -6.77
C PRO A 683 -6.78 50.42 -5.39
N SER A 684 -7.62 49.86 -4.52
CA SER A 684 -7.88 50.31 -3.14
C SER A 684 -6.63 50.36 -2.24
N CYS A 685 -5.68 49.43 -2.36
CA CYS A 685 -4.40 49.52 -1.65
C CYS A 685 -3.41 50.43 -2.39
N SER A 686 -3.51 50.53 -3.73
CA SER A 686 -2.59 51.38 -4.52
C SER A 686 -2.76 52.88 -4.25
N THR A 687 -3.99 53.30 -3.87
CA THR A 687 -4.34 54.69 -3.56
C THR A 687 -3.96 55.12 -2.14
N GLN A 688 -3.48 54.22 -1.27
CA GLN A 688 -3.01 54.60 0.06
C GLN A 688 -1.67 55.33 0.02
N THR A 689 -1.59 56.45 0.74
CA THR A 689 -0.42 57.33 0.83
C THR A 689 0.46 57.06 2.05
N ASN A 690 -0.08 56.41 3.08
CA ASN A 690 0.68 55.95 4.25
C ASN A 690 1.28 54.55 3.95
N ALA A 691 2.60 54.42 4.09
CA ALA A 691 3.32 53.17 3.83
C ALA A 691 2.85 52.00 4.71
N THR A 692 2.66 52.22 6.01
CA THR A 692 2.29 51.15 6.96
C THR A 692 0.89 50.60 6.68
N ILE A 693 -0.10 51.49 6.49
CA ILE A 693 -1.47 51.11 6.11
C ILE A 693 -1.48 50.39 4.74
N LYS A 694 -0.53 50.72 3.86
CA LYS A 694 -0.39 50.09 2.55
C LYS A 694 0.19 48.67 2.67
N GLU A 695 1.15 48.44 3.55
CA GLU A 695 1.68 47.12 3.89
C GLU A 695 0.64 46.26 4.61
N GLU A 696 -0.09 46.79 5.59
CA GLU A 696 -1.24 46.11 6.22
C GLU A 696 -2.32 45.71 5.19
N CYS A 697 -2.61 46.59 4.22
CA CYS A 697 -3.52 46.32 3.10
C CYS A 697 -2.97 45.26 2.12
N TYR A 698 -1.65 45.15 1.97
CA TYR A 698 -1.01 44.07 1.21
C TYR A 698 -1.13 42.74 1.94
N ASP A 699 -0.76 42.68 3.22
CA ASP A 699 -0.70 41.43 3.96
C ASP A 699 -2.09 40.86 4.24
N GLN A 700 -3.09 41.68 4.55
CA GLN A 700 -4.49 41.22 4.63
C GLN A 700 -4.95 40.57 3.33
N ILE A 701 -4.62 41.15 2.17
CA ILE A 701 -5.06 40.63 0.87
C ILE A 701 -4.24 39.42 0.42
N ASN A 702 -2.93 39.40 0.70
CA ASN A 702 -2.08 38.24 0.45
C ASN A 702 -2.42 37.05 1.35
N ASN A 703 -2.88 37.30 2.58
CA ASN A 703 -3.23 36.22 3.51
C ASN A 703 -4.69 35.75 3.34
N ALA A 704 -5.62 36.61 2.90
CA ALA A 704 -7.03 36.25 2.76
C ALA A 704 -7.49 35.84 1.35
N ARG A 705 -6.75 36.13 0.26
CA ARG A 705 -7.26 35.85 -1.11
C ARG A 705 -6.63 34.65 -1.79
N ILE A 706 -7.45 34.00 -2.62
CA ILE A 706 -7.07 32.91 -3.54
C ILE A 706 -7.66 33.23 -4.91
N GLU A 707 -6.93 32.90 -5.98
CA GLU A 707 -7.47 32.84 -7.35
C GLU A 707 -7.19 31.46 -7.94
N VAL A 708 -8.20 30.83 -8.53
CA VAL A 708 -8.10 29.51 -9.15
C VAL A 708 -8.64 29.58 -10.57
N SER A 709 -7.84 29.16 -11.55
CA SER A 709 -8.29 28.87 -12.91
C SER A 709 -8.23 27.37 -13.18
N VAL A 710 -9.27 26.79 -13.78
CA VAL A 710 -9.39 25.36 -14.12
C VAL A 710 -9.76 25.25 -15.60
N TYR A 711 -8.87 24.69 -16.41
CA TYR A 711 -9.04 24.66 -17.87
C TYR A 711 -8.37 23.47 -18.54
N TYR A 712 -8.88 23.09 -19.72
CA TYR A 712 -8.28 22.05 -20.55
C TYR A 712 -7.06 22.57 -21.30
N ALA A 713 -5.95 21.82 -21.31
CA ALA A 713 -4.78 22.13 -22.15
C ALA A 713 -5.11 22.12 -23.65
N ASN A 714 -5.97 21.18 -24.04
CA ASN A 714 -6.46 20.94 -25.39
C ASN A 714 -7.81 20.23 -25.29
N ILE A 715 -8.66 20.34 -26.32
CA ILE A 715 -9.99 19.71 -26.33
C ILE A 715 -9.86 18.27 -26.88
N ILE A 716 -9.08 17.45 -26.17
CA ILE A 716 -8.89 16.02 -26.47
C ILE A 716 -9.26 15.25 -25.20
N SER A 717 -10.02 14.16 -25.36
CA SER A 717 -10.21 13.16 -24.32
C SER A 717 -9.61 11.84 -24.78
N LEU A 718 -8.87 11.18 -23.89
CA LEU A 718 -8.34 9.85 -24.14
C LEU A 718 -9.45 8.84 -23.86
N LYS A 719 -9.87 8.06 -24.86
CA LYS A 719 -10.85 7.00 -24.66
C LYS A 719 -10.19 5.62 -24.70
N LEU A 720 -10.20 4.92 -23.57
CA LEU A 720 -9.77 3.53 -23.44
C LEU A 720 -11.03 2.66 -23.49
N GLN A 721 -11.30 2.01 -24.61
CA GLN A 721 -12.50 1.18 -24.78
C GLN A 721 -12.11 -0.27 -25.05
N GLU A 722 -12.54 -1.17 -24.16
CA GLU A 722 -12.51 -2.60 -24.41
C GLU A 722 -13.53 -2.96 -25.50
N VAL A 723 -13.09 -3.74 -26.48
CA VAL A 723 -13.90 -4.22 -27.61
C VAL A 723 -13.78 -5.73 -27.71
N GLN A 724 -14.86 -6.39 -28.12
CA GLN A 724 -14.85 -7.84 -28.33
C GLN A 724 -13.88 -8.18 -29.47
N LEU A 725 -12.74 -8.79 -29.13
CA LEU A 725 -11.70 -9.19 -30.10
C LEU A 725 -12.27 -10.06 -31.23
N TYR A 726 -13.31 -10.85 -30.92
CA TYR A 726 -13.92 -11.78 -31.86
C TYR A 726 -15.46 -11.76 -31.74
N PRO A 727 -16.16 -10.91 -32.51
CA PRO A 727 -17.61 -10.84 -32.51
C PRO A 727 -18.26 -12.17 -32.95
N PRO A 728 -19.48 -12.49 -32.49
CA PRO A 728 -20.15 -13.76 -32.83
C PRO A 728 -20.43 -13.93 -34.33
N LEU A 729 -20.54 -12.82 -35.09
CA LEU A 729 -20.63 -12.86 -36.56
C LEU A 729 -19.34 -13.36 -37.22
N ASN A 730 -18.17 -12.99 -36.69
CA ASN A 730 -16.89 -13.48 -37.18
C ASN A 730 -16.72 -14.96 -36.84
N ALA A 731 -17.11 -15.37 -35.62
CA ALA A 731 -17.12 -16.78 -35.23
C ALA A 731 -17.99 -17.65 -36.16
N LEU A 732 -19.18 -17.18 -36.54
CA LEU A 732 -20.04 -17.85 -37.52
C LEU A 732 -19.44 -17.83 -38.94
N SER A 733 -18.85 -16.71 -39.36
CA SER A 733 -18.18 -16.55 -40.65
C SER A 733 -17.01 -17.52 -40.82
N ASP A 734 -16.10 -17.58 -39.86
CA ASP A 734 -14.90 -18.42 -39.96
C ASP A 734 -15.22 -19.89 -39.71
N THR A 735 -16.20 -20.21 -38.85
CA THR A 735 -16.70 -21.59 -38.71
C THR A 735 -17.34 -22.05 -40.01
N GLY A 736 -18.22 -21.25 -40.62
CA GLY A 736 -18.83 -21.54 -41.91
C GLY A 736 -17.82 -21.62 -43.05
N GLY A 737 -16.81 -20.75 -43.05
CA GLY A 737 -15.71 -20.75 -44.02
C GLY A 737 -14.85 -22.01 -43.92
N ASN A 738 -14.47 -22.42 -42.71
CA ASN A 738 -13.72 -23.65 -42.49
C ASN A 738 -14.57 -24.91 -42.80
N MET A 739 -15.86 -24.94 -42.45
CA MET A 739 -16.74 -26.05 -42.82
C MET A 739 -16.96 -26.17 -44.34
N GLY A 740 -17.12 -25.03 -45.02
CA GLY A 740 -17.20 -24.97 -46.48
C GLY A 740 -15.89 -25.39 -47.16
N LEU A 741 -14.74 -24.98 -46.62
CA LEU A 741 -13.42 -25.30 -47.17
C LEU A 741 -13.01 -26.75 -46.95
N LEU A 742 -13.22 -27.29 -45.74
CA LEU A 742 -12.77 -28.64 -45.35
C LEU A 742 -13.72 -29.75 -45.80
N PHE A 743 -15.03 -29.47 -45.84
CA PHE A 743 -16.06 -30.49 -46.07
C PHE A 743 -17.06 -30.15 -47.18
N GLY A 744 -17.08 -28.91 -47.70
CA GLY A 744 -18.14 -28.44 -48.59
C GLY A 744 -19.51 -28.31 -47.91
N VAL A 745 -19.56 -28.39 -46.57
CA VAL A 745 -20.80 -28.46 -45.80
C VAL A 745 -21.27 -27.07 -45.41
N SER A 746 -22.51 -26.74 -45.75
CA SER A 746 -23.21 -25.54 -45.29
C SER A 746 -24.19 -25.86 -44.15
N ALA A 747 -24.74 -24.82 -43.52
CA ALA A 747 -25.86 -24.99 -42.57
C ALA A 747 -27.07 -25.71 -43.19
N ILE A 748 -27.36 -25.46 -44.48
CA ILE A 748 -28.43 -26.15 -45.23
C ILE A 748 -28.09 -27.63 -45.35
N THR A 749 -26.84 -27.96 -45.70
CA THR A 749 -26.35 -29.34 -45.85
C THR A 749 -26.48 -30.13 -44.53
N MET A 750 -26.23 -29.51 -43.37
CA MET A 750 -26.46 -30.16 -42.08
C MET A 750 -27.95 -30.40 -41.79
N ILE A 751 -28.84 -29.48 -42.19
CA ILE A 751 -30.30 -29.66 -42.06
C ILE A 751 -30.78 -30.80 -42.98
N GLU A 752 -30.25 -30.92 -44.20
CA GLU A 752 -30.54 -32.02 -45.13
C GLU A 752 -30.12 -33.38 -44.57
N PHE A 753 -28.91 -33.48 -44.00
CA PHE A 753 -28.44 -34.69 -43.32
C PHE A 753 -29.32 -35.04 -42.10
N ALA A 754 -29.68 -34.05 -41.27
CA ALA A 754 -30.55 -34.27 -40.12
C ALA A 754 -31.95 -34.76 -40.55
N PHE A 755 -32.55 -34.14 -41.58
CA PHE A 755 -33.86 -34.54 -42.10
C PHE A 755 -33.81 -35.96 -42.71
N THR A 756 -32.75 -36.29 -43.44
CA THR A 756 -32.53 -37.64 -43.99
C THR A 756 -32.35 -38.68 -42.88
N ALA A 757 -31.60 -38.38 -41.82
CA ALA A 757 -31.43 -39.26 -40.67
C ALA A 757 -32.74 -39.48 -39.91
N ILE A 758 -33.56 -38.43 -39.74
CA ILE A 758 -34.90 -38.51 -39.14
C ILE A 758 -35.82 -39.41 -39.98
N LEU A 759 -35.86 -39.23 -41.30
CA LEU A 759 -36.61 -40.10 -42.21
C LEU A 759 -36.14 -41.55 -42.16
N ALA A 760 -34.83 -41.78 -42.09
CA ALA A 760 -34.25 -43.12 -41.96
C ALA A 760 -34.60 -43.79 -40.62
N LEU A 761 -34.69 -43.03 -39.52
CA LEU A 761 -35.16 -43.54 -38.23
C LEU A 761 -36.65 -43.93 -38.26
N PHE A 762 -37.51 -43.10 -38.88
CA PHE A 762 -38.92 -43.45 -39.03
C PHE A 762 -39.12 -44.68 -39.92
N HIS A 763 -38.46 -44.78 -41.08
CA HIS A 763 -38.52 -45.97 -41.94
C HIS A 763 -37.79 -47.19 -41.34
N GLY A 764 -36.81 -47.00 -40.45
CA GLY A 764 -36.16 -48.08 -39.70
C GLY A 764 -37.12 -48.88 -38.81
N THR A 765 -38.26 -48.29 -38.42
CA THR A 765 -39.29 -48.98 -37.64
C THR A 765 -40.26 -49.84 -38.47
N THR A 766 -40.28 -49.70 -39.80
CA THR A 766 -41.11 -50.54 -40.69
C THR A 766 -40.36 -51.81 -41.12
N ASN A 767 -40.00 -52.64 -40.14
CA ASN A 767 -39.46 -54.00 -40.36
C ASN A 767 -40.11 -55.02 -39.40
N VAL A 768 -41.44 -55.10 -39.46
CA VAL A 768 -42.23 -56.15 -38.81
C VAL A 768 -43.22 -56.72 -39.82
N ALA A 769 -43.03 -57.99 -40.16
CA ALA A 769 -43.96 -58.89 -40.87
C ALA A 769 -44.51 -58.45 -42.24
N VAL A 770 -43.83 -58.90 -43.31
CA VAL A 770 -44.45 -59.77 -44.35
C VAL A 770 -43.53 -60.98 -44.55
#